data_AF-A0A0V0QNK5-F1
#
_entry.id   AF-A0A0V0QNK5-F1
#
_cell.length_a   1.000
_cell.length_b   1.000
_cell.length_c   1.000
_cell.angle_alpha   90.00
_cell.angle_beta   90.00
_cell.angle_gamma   90.00
#
_symmetry.space_group_name_H-M   'P 1'
#
loop_
_entity.id
_entity.type
_entity.pdbx_description
1 polymer ?
#
loop_
_entity_poly.entity_id
_entity_poly.type
_entity_poly.pdbx_seq_one_letter_code
_entity_poly.pdbx_strand_id
1 'polypeptide(L)'
;MAQEKPNPKNLKRPNKQTGEQNQSKAAKQAANPKKQEKQVKEKPVVEKQGKKGLKKIQNKKPNQEKEKQVDEQKQIQQEEKQAQSEKKPDENLQNLEVSNNQYYDSSDDTDDEIITARIGKVPWKWYDNYKHFGYDAELKKIVKPAQMDKIDEFLKKAENPDWWRTIRDELNQEDVKLTDEQLFVIKRLMAGKFASKKIQDTDYTVEYEYNDPFPMDGRQQPKRRFQPSKWERMMVNKIVDGIKRGTIVLDQDKEEDEEEELFDLWGANQEDDLQKKMPQSISAPKMKLPTNAESYNPPEEYLMSKKELKEWKDTDPEDREHNFIPQKYDCLRHVEFYDQLIKERFERCLDLYLCPRTRKKKLDIDPESLIPKLPKPEELRPYPTTLQIQYIGHKSRVRGISCLSNGQYLASVDEKGEIIVWEVSTSRIVWRYQVEQIAYQISFTSDGLLCVTSDTNLYIFNIKRILNKQQFEKNEGMLVQSKSNNTIEYNQKFKWEYTLPEEDSTTKDNGLRIKIQMNDQLKSLSVHKNGDYICTVAPSAEKKNESVIVHCISKGLSSQPFNKTKGIVEKVIFHHKKPVIFILTRKHCFVYNLQKQANIKKLLTGAQYNSSIDLHPYGDNLIIGTYDKKVLWFDLDLQSTPYKNLRYHEKAVRNVKFHQKYPLMASCSDDGQINILHAKVHTDMMENALILPVKMLKGHTIRQDLGVLDIQFHPVQPWIFSAGADHRIFLWT
;
A
#
# COMPACT_ATOMS: atom_id res chain seq x y z
N MET A 1 -64.40 -17.24 -53.24
CA MET A 1 -64.86 -15.89 -53.65
C MET A 1 -65.37 -15.16 -52.42
N ALA A 2 -65.09 -13.85 -52.27
CA ALA A 2 -65.51 -13.00 -51.13
C ALA A 2 -64.90 -13.44 -49.74
N GLN A 3 -64.29 -12.64 -48.86
CA GLN A 3 -64.42 -11.21 -48.45
C GLN A 3 -65.84 -10.86 -47.97
N GLU A 4 -66.12 -10.69 -46.68
CA GLU A 4 -65.70 -9.53 -45.86
C GLU A 4 -65.94 -9.70 -44.33
N LYS A 5 -65.71 -8.62 -43.57
CA LYS A 5 -65.66 -8.52 -42.09
C LYS A 5 -66.98 -8.81 -41.35
N PRO A 6 -66.90 -9.15 -40.05
CA PRO A 6 -67.88 -8.73 -39.04
C PRO A 6 -67.42 -7.53 -38.19
N ASN A 7 -68.42 -6.76 -37.75
CA ASN A 7 -68.39 -5.62 -36.80
C ASN A 7 -69.06 -6.10 -35.47
N PRO A 8 -69.40 -5.26 -34.45
CA PRO A 8 -68.68 -4.16 -33.77
C PRO A 8 -68.84 -4.25 -32.21
N LYS A 9 -68.63 -3.13 -31.47
CA LYS A 9 -69.03 -2.84 -30.06
C LYS A 9 -68.16 -3.49 -28.94
N ASN A 10 -68.02 -2.93 -27.73
CA ASN A 10 -68.73 -1.78 -27.12
C ASN A 10 -67.88 -0.88 -26.19
N LEU A 11 -68.27 0.39 -26.17
CA LEU A 11 -67.85 1.55 -25.37
C LEU A 11 -67.52 1.36 -23.86
N LYS A 12 -66.51 2.11 -23.36
CA LYS A 12 -66.67 3.09 -22.26
C LYS A 12 -65.53 4.16 -22.24
N ARG A 13 -65.78 5.29 -21.58
CA ARG A 13 -64.94 6.51 -21.47
C ARG A 13 -64.48 6.71 -20.00
N PRO A 14 -63.79 7.82 -19.62
CA PRO A 14 -62.47 8.29 -20.08
C PRO A 14 -61.53 8.62 -18.88
N ASN A 15 -60.26 8.98 -19.13
CA ASN A 15 -59.69 10.25 -18.64
C ASN A 15 -58.28 10.54 -19.18
N LYS A 16 -57.97 11.84 -19.32
CA LYS A 16 -56.59 12.38 -19.35
C LYS A 16 -56.19 12.73 -17.89
N GLN A 17 -54.94 13.06 -17.52
CA GLN A 17 -53.78 13.52 -18.29
C GLN A 17 -52.49 13.23 -17.48
N THR A 18 -51.35 13.11 -18.17
CA THR A 18 -49.95 13.37 -17.71
C THR A 18 -49.50 13.09 -16.26
N GLY A 19 -48.40 12.36 -16.03
CA GLY A 19 -47.50 11.77 -17.03
C GLY A 19 -46.15 11.25 -16.52
N GLU A 20 -45.28 11.07 -17.52
CA GLU A 20 -43.87 10.66 -17.47
C GLU A 20 -43.53 9.25 -16.96
N GLN A 21 -42.48 8.71 -17.57
CA GLN A 21 -42.02 7.33 -17.49
C GLN A 21 -40.59 7.33 -16.95
N ASN A 22 -40.16 6.24 -16.32
CA ASN A 22 -39.02 5.52 -16.87
C ASN A 22 -38.91 4.07 -16.38
N GLN A 23 -38.08 3.29 -17.08
CA GLN A 23 -38.15 1.83 -17.11
C GLN A 23 -37.04 1.17 -16.26
N SER A 24 -37.34 0.05 -15.60
CA SER A 24 -36.30 -0.81 -15.01
C SER A 24 -36.70 -2.29 -14.87
N LYS A 25 -36.13 -3.17 -15.71
CA LYS A 25 -35.89 -4.61 -15.46
C LYS A 25 -34.55 -4.93 -16.14
N ALA A 26 -33.48 -5.21 -15.39
CA ALA A 26 -33.07 -6.53 -14.89
C ALA A 26 -32.56 -7.48 -16.01
N ALA A 27 -31.35 -8.08 -15.97
CA ALA A 27 -30.24 -7.95 -15.00
C ALA A 27 -28.87 -8.13 -15.73
N LYS A 28 -27.82 -8.93 -15.38
CA LYS A 28 -27.64 -9.99 -14.36
C LYS A 28 -26.13 -10.31 -14.09
N GLN A 29 -25.68 -10.15 -12.84
CA GLN A 29 -24.46 -10.77 -12.23
C GLN A 29 -23.06 -10.37 -12.76
N ALA A 30 -22.03 -10.58 -11.91
CA ALA A 30 -20.62 -10.23 -12.15
C ALA A 30 -19.67 -11.29 -11.54
N ALA A 31 -18.43 -11.36 -12.03
CA ALA A 31 -17.33 -12.12 -11.44
C ALA A 31 -15.96 -11.47 -11.77
N ASN A 32 -14.94 -11.69 -10.94
CA ASN A 32 -13.62 -11.04 -11.02
C ASN A 32 -12.53 -11.99 -11.59
N PRO A 33 -11.41 -11.48 -12.16
CA PRO A 33 -10.39 -12.27 -12.86
C PRO A 33 -9.22 -12.73 -11.96
N LYS A 34 -8.46 -13.76 -12.39
CA LYS A 34 -7.04 -13.98 -12.00
C LYS A 34 -6.29 -15.06 -12.82
N LYS A 35 -4.99 -14.82 -13.00
CA LYS A 35 -3.86 -15.74 -13.30
C LYS A 35 -3.78 -16.50 -14.65
N GLN A 36 -2.79 -16.10 -15.45
CA GLN A 36 -1.65 -16.90 -15.97
C GLN A 36 -1.72 -18.45 -15.90
N GLU A 37 -1.43 -19.13 -17.02
CA GLU A 37 -0.15 -19.84 -17.25
C GLU A 37 0.05 -20.34 -18.72
N LYS A 38 1.33 -20.57 -19.08
CA LYS A 38 2.00 -21.63 -19.90
C LYS A 38 1.12 -22.60 -20.75
N GLN A 39 1.54 -23.18 -21.90
CA GLN A 39 2.80 -23.16 -22.68
C GLN A 39 2.65 -23.87 -24.06
N VAL A 40 3.55 -23.55 -25.03
CA VAL A 40 4.19 -24.48 -26.03
C VAL A 40 3.39 -25.06 -27.24
N LYS A 41 4.08 -25.10 -28.41
CA LYS A 41 3.79 -25.84 -29.69
C LYS A 41 2.59 -25.40 -30.56
N GLU A 42 2.62 -25.47 -31.91
CA GLU A 42 3.72 -25.60 -32.90
C GLU A 42 3.29 -25.04 -34.29
N LYS A 43 4.23 -24.98 -35.26
CA LYS A 43 4.20 -24.47 -36.66
C LYS A 43 2.89 -24.67 -37.49
N PRO A 44 2.57 -23.78 -38.45
CA PRO A 44 3.19 -23.85 -39.81
C PRO A 44 3.74 -22.52 -40.37
N VAL A 45 4.29 -22.61 -41.60
CA VAL A 45 5.00 -21.57 -42.39
C VAL A 45 4.06 -21.10 -43.52
N VAL A 46 4.09 -19.85 -44.02
CA VAL A 46 4.83 -19.41 -45.23
C VAL A 46 4.64 -17.90 -45.44
N GLU A 47 5.77 -17.16 -45.53
CA GLU A 47 6.07 -15.94 -46.33
C GLU A 47 5.16 -14.67 -46.29
N LYS A 48 5.64 -13.44 -46.57
CA LYS A 48 6.98 -12.96 -47.01
C LYS A 48 7.29 -11.53 -46.50
N GLN A 49 8.59 -11.20 -46.42
CA GLN A 49 9.21 -9.85 -46.45
C GLN A 49 8.92 -8.80 -45.34
N GLY A 50 9.80 -8.76 -44.34
CA GLY A 50 10.82 -7.67 -44.23
C GLY A 50 10.45 -6.38 -43.48
N LYS A 51 11.15 -6.08 -42.37
CA LYS A 51 11.00 -4.83 -41.58
C LYS A 51 12.24 -4.51 -40.71
N LYS A 52 12.67 -3.22 -40.69
CA LYS A 52 13.53 -2.57 -39.66
C LYS A 52 14.98 -3.13 -39.53
N GLY A 53 15.94 -2.52 -38.82
CA GLY A 53 16.04 -1.15 -38.27
C GLY A 53 16.63 -1.01 -36.83
N LEU A 54 17.57 -0.07 -36.64
CA LEU A 54 17.95 0.68 -35.40
C LEU A 54 18.84 0.05 -34.26
N LYS A 55 20.01 0.70 -34.04
CA LYS A 55 20.67 1.16 -32.77
C LYS A 55 20.99 0.21 -31.58
N LYS A 56 22.23 0.28 -31.03
CA LYS A 56 22.66 0.54 -29.60
C LYS A 56 24.17 0.21 -29.36
N ILE A 57 24.87 0.51 -28.22
CA ILE A 57 25.05 1.75 -27.42
C ILE A 57 26.15 1.59 -26.30
N GLN A 58 26.99 2.62 -26.00
CA GLN A 58 27.80 2.85 -24.74
C GLN A 58 28.92 1.84 -24.33
N ASN A 59 29.90 2.05 -23.40
CA ASN A 59 30.42 3.20 -22.59
C ASN A 59 31.81 2.89 -21.92
N LYS A 60 32.70 3.87 -21.66
CA LYS A 60 33.43 4.18 -20.37
C LYS A 60 34.62 5.19 -20.48
N LYS A 61 35.24 5.56 -19.33
CA LYS A 61 36.14 6.72 -18.97
C LYS A 61 37.37 6.21 -18.12
N PRO A 62 38.37 7.00 -17.57
CA PRO A 62 38.32 8.42 -17.07
C PRO A 62 39.62 9.34 -17.06
N ASN A 63 39.45 10.62 -16.66
CA ASN A 63 40.37 11.57 -15.93
C ASN A 63 41.73 12.04 -16.56
N GLN A 64 42.41 13.15 -16.15
CA GLN A 64 42.26 14.15 -15.06
C GLN A 64 42.94 15.54 -15.37
N GLU A 65 42.65 16.61 -14.57
CA GLU A 65 43.38 17.91 -14.37
C GLU A 65 43.59 18.89 -15.56
N LYS A 66 43.26 20.21 -15.49
CA LYS A 66 43.77 21.41 -14.74
C LYS A 66 45.14 21.94 -15.22
N GLU A 67 45.50 23.24 -15.24
CA GLU A 67 44.89 24.60 -15.37
C GLU A 67 46.03 25.62 -15.10
N LYS A 68 46.07 26.79 -15.78
CA LYS A 68 46.93 28.00 -15.54
C LYS A 68 48.39 28.01 -16.08
N GLN A 69 48.93 29.25 -16.16
CA GLN A 69 50.24 29.72 -16.70
C GLN A 69 50.34 29.65 -18.24
N VAL A 70 50.18 30.70 -19.07
CA VAL A 70 50.29 32.19 -18.97
C VAL A 70 51.71 32.76 -19.19
N ASP A 71 51.80 33.67 -20.18
CA ASP A 71 52.84 34.66 -20.49
C ASP A 71 54.30 34.22 -20.75
N GLU A 72 54.58 33.73 -21.97
CA GLU A 72 55.97 33.65 -22.49
C GLU A 72 56.15 33.90 -24.01
N GLN A 73 55.07 33.99 -24.81
CA GLN A 73 55.17 34.02 -26.30
C GLN A 73 54.53 35.26 -26.97
N LYS A 74 54.60 36.42 -26.32
CA LYS A 74 54.34 37.73 -26.95
C LYS A 74 55.37 38.75 -26.43
N GLN A 75 55.82 39.65 -27.30
CA GLN A 75 56.67 40.81 -27.00
C GLN A 75 58.15 40.55 -26.62
N ILE A 76 58.79 39.53 -27.21
CA ILE A 76 60.23 39.62 -27.49
C ILE A 76 60.42 39.65 -29.01
N GLN A 77 60.64 40.86 -29.50
CA GLN A 77 61.29 41.27 -30.76
C GLN A 77 60.72 40.69 -32.08
N GLN A 78 60.13 41.46 -33.01
CA GLN A 78 60.11 42.91 -33.24
C GLN A 78 61.49 43.59 -33.25
N GLU A 79 61.93 44.03 -34.45
CA GLU A 79 63.18 44.80 -34.67
C GLU A 79 64.47 43.97 -34.37
N GLU A 80 65.47 43.85 -35.25
CA GLU A 80 65.74 44.40 -36.59
C GLU A 80 66.48 43.36 -37.46
N LYS A 81 66.26 43.28 -38.77
CA LYS A 81 67.03 44.03 -39.79
C LYS A 81 68.56 44.10 -39.56
N GLN A 82 69.22 42.94 -39.52
CA GLN A 82 70.51 42.79 -40.21
C GLN A 82 70.28 41.84 -41.40
N ALA A 83 70.31 42.38 -42.62
CA ALA A 83 71.50 42.35 -43.49
C ALA A 83 71.85 40.89 -43.83
N GLN A 84 71.35 40.33 -44.93
CA GLN A 84 71.86 40.51 -46.31
C GLN A 84 73.33 40.08 -46.50
N SER A 85 73.54 39.42 -47.65
CA SER A 85 74.81 39.01 -48.26
C SER A 85 75.49 37.73 -47.72
N GLU A 86 76.12 37.05 -48.68
CA GLU A 86 76.94 35.82 -48.61
C GLU A 86 76.21 34.46 -48.58
N LYS A 87 76.47 33.51 -49.50
CA LYS A 87 77.24 33.54 -50.78
C LYS A 87 76.71 32.45 -51.75
N LYS A 88 76.89 32.67 -53.06
CA LYS A 88 76.89 31.65 -54.16
C LYS A 88 78.36 31.44 -54.60
N PRO A 89 78.71 30.60 -55.61
CA PRO A 89 77.96 29.53 -56.32
C PRO A 89 78.59 28.13 -56.01
N ASP A 90 78.47 27.03 -56.78
CA ASP A 90 79.11 26.63 -58.07
C ASP A 90 78.80 25.11 -58.28
N GLU A 91 78.98 24.41 -59.41
CA GLU A 91 78.87 24.72 -60.86
C GLU A 91 78.73 23.38 -61.65
N ASN A 92 78.39 23.45 -62.95
CA ASN A 92 78.68 22.48 -64.03
C ASN A 92 78.40 20.95 -63.88
N LEU A 93 77.45 20.46 -64.70
CA LEU A 93 77.56 19.31 -65.65
C LEU A 93 76.24 19.21 -66.44
N GLN A 94 76.08 20.01 -67.50
CA GLN A 94 76.37 19.68 -68.92
C GLN A 94 75.20 19.07 -69.70
N ASN A 95 75.10 19.49 -70.96
CA ASN A 95 74.00 19.27 -71.89
C ASN A 95 73.77 17.79 -72.23
N LEU A 96 72.52 17.45 -72.56
CA LEU A 96 72.24 16.59 -73.71
C LEU A 96 70.90 17.03 -74.35
N GLU A 97 70.87 17.03 -75.68
CA GLU A 97 69.77 17.61 -76.47
C GLU A 97 68.64 16.62 -76.75
N VAL A 98 67.52 17.14 -77.27
CA VAL A 98 66.28 16.43 -77.55
C VAL A 98 66.46 15.27 -78.55
N SER A 99 66.01 14.07 -78.17
CA SER A 99 65.64 13.01 -79.12
C SER A 99 64.13 12.76 -79.07
N ASN A 100 63.39 13.39 -79.98
CA ASN A 100 61.98 13.06 -80.20
C ASN A 100 61.87 11.65 -80.77
N ASN A 101 61.39 10.69 -79.98
CA ASN A 101 60.49 9.61 -80.42
C ASN A 101 60.12 8.68 -79.25
N GLN A 102 59.09 9.06 -78.50
CA GLN A 102 58.14 8.08 -77.97
C GLN A 102 56.75 8.53 -78.41
N TYR A 103 56.02 7.63 -79.07
CA TYR A 103 54.62 7.85 -79.41
C TYR A 103 53.85 8.13 -78.11
N TYR A 104 52.92 9.10 -78.15
CA TYR A 104 51.90 9.19 -77.11
C TYR A 104 50.93 8.04 -77.32
N ASP A 105 51.23 6.91 -76.70
CA ASP A 105 50.31 5.79 -76.58
C ASP A 105 49.20 6.19 -75.59
N SER A 106 48.23 6.92 -76.12
CA SER A 106 47.09 7.46 -75.39
C SER A 106 45.93 6.45 -75.38
N SER A 107 46.24 5.17 -75.15
CA SER A 107 45.23 4.18 -74.79
C SER A 107 44.74 4.50 -73.37
N ASP A 108 43.58 5.13 -73.30
CA ASP A 108 42.71 5.19 -72.12
C ASP A 108 41.46 4.34 -72.43
N ASP A 109 41.68 3.17 -73.04
CA ASP A 109 40.65 2.19 -73.33
C ASP A 109 40.54 1.21 -72.14
N THR A 110 39.35 1.11 -71.56
CA THR A 110 39.15 0.44 -70.26
C THR A 110 39.28 -1.09 -70.30
N ASP A 111 39.45 -1.66 -71.49
CA ASP A 111 39.64 -3.10 -71.72
C ASP A 111 41.13 -3.53 -71.64
N ASP A 112 42.08 -2.59 -71.49
CA ASP A 112 43.53 -2.90 -71.37
C ASP A 112 43.96 -3.46 -69.99
N GLU A 113 43.06 -3.51 -69.00
CA GLU A 113 43.34 -4.18 -67.72
C GLU A 113 43.48 -5.70 -67.89
N ILE A 114 44.62 -6.27 -67.47
CA ILE A 114 44.90 -7.72 -67.58
C ILE A 114 44.06 -8.52 -66.57
N ILE A 115 42.80 -8.79 -66.93
CA ILE A 115 41.90 -9.68 -66.19
C ILE A 115 42.31 -11.14 -66.47
N THR A 116 43.01 -11.77 -65.53
CA THR A 116 43.43 -13.18 -65.64
C THR A 116 42.23 -14.13 -65.70
N ALA A 117 41.22 -13.92 -64.86
CA ALA A 117 40.08 -14.81 -64.72
C ALA A 117 38.85 -14.32 -65.50
N ARG A 118 38.55 -14.95 -66.64
CA ARG A 118 37.45 -14.56 -67.55
C ARG A 118 36.07 -15.03 -67.07
N ILE A 119 35.71 -14.69 -65.83
CA ILE A 119 34.47 -15.12 -65.16
C ILE A 119 33.28 -14.19 -65.46
N GLY A 120 33.55 -12.94 -65.88
CA GLY A 120 32.52 -11.91 -66.03
C GLY A 120 31.89 -11.50 -64.69
N LYS A 121 30.74 -10.83 -64.73
CA LYS A 121 30.09 -10.20 -63.56
C LYS A 121 29.31 -11.18 -62.67
N VAL A 122 29.95 -12.30 -62.30
CA VAL A 122 29.39 -13.40 -61.50
C VAL A 122 29.81 -13.27 -60.03
N PRO A 123 28.95 -13.58 -59.03
CA PRO A 123 29.35 -13.49 -57.62
C PRO A 123 30.40 -14.54 -57.23
N TRP A 124 31.54 -14.10 -56.68
CA TRP A 124 32.67 -14.96 -56.27
C TRP A 124 32.31 -16.12 -55.32
N LYS A 125 31.22 -15.99 -54.55
CA LYS A 125 30.71 -17.03 -53.64
C LYS A 125 30.44 -18.38 -54.32
N TRP A 126 30.18 -18.40 -55.63
CA TRP A 126 30.01 -19.66 -56.37
C TRP A 126 31.31 -20.46 -56.48
N TYR A 127 32.46 -19.80 -56.42
CA TYR A 127 33.78 -20.43 -56.46
C TYR A 127 34.32 -20.79 -55.07
N ASP A 128 33.69 -20.38 -53.96
CA ASP A 128 34.19 -20.61 -52.58
C ASP A 128 34.56 -22.08 -52.33
N ASN A 129 33.67 -23.02 -52.69
CA ASN A 129 33.86 -24.47 -52.52
C ASN A 129 34.91 -25.10 -53.45
N TYR A 130 35.47 -24.33 -54.41
CA TYR A 130 36.42 -24.82 -55.41
C TYR A 130 37.84 -24.30 -55.14
N LYS A 131 38.85 -25.12 -55.46
CA LYS A 131 40.29 -24.78 -55.34
C LYS A 131 40.81 -23.81 -56.41
N HIS A 132 39.95 -23.41 -57.36
CA HIS A 132 40.26 -22.49 -58.46
C HIS A 132 39.16 -21.43 -58.53
N PHE A 133 39.48 -20.24 -59.04
CA PHE A 133 38.50 -19.20 -59.35
C PHE A 133 38.53 -18.94 -60.86
N GLY A 134 37.53 -19.49 -61.57
CA GLY A 134 37.46 -19.36 -63.02
C GLY A 134 38.57 -20.06 -63.81
N TYR A 135 38.69 -19.64 -65.06
CA TYR A 135 39.63 -20.14 -66.06
C TYR A 135 40.21 -18.96 -66.84
N ASP A 136 41.42 -19.15 -67.33
CA ASP A 136 42.12 -18.26 -68.26
C ASP A 136 41.58 -18.42 -69.70
N ALA A 137 41.96 -17.53 -70.61
CA ALA A 137 41.67 -17.57 -72.05
C ALA A 137 42.03 -18.93 -72.68
N GLU A 138 43.12 -19.55 -72.23
CA GLU A 138 43.60 -20.86 -72.69
C GLU A 138 42.92 -22.05 -71.98
N LEU A 139 41.79 -21.84 -71.28
CA LEU A 139 41.03 -22.87 -70.55
C LEU A 139 41.84 -23.58 -69.43
N LYS A 140 42.93 -22.96 -68.98
CA LYS A 140 43.71 -23.38 -67.80
C LYS A 140 42.99 -22.94 -66.51
N LYS A 141 43.08 -23.77 -65.45
CA LYS A 141 42.45 -23.50 -64.15
C LYS A 141 43.32 -22.57 -63.32
N ILE A 142 42.78 -21.40 -62.94
CA ILE A 142 43.48 -20.42 -62.11
C ILE A 142 43.29 -20.84 -60.65
N VAL A 143 44.33 -21.45 -60.06
CA VAL A 143 44.33 -21.91 -58.67
C VAL A 143 44.25 -20.69 -57.75
N LYS A 144 43.40 -20.74 -56.71
CA LYS A 144 43.32 -19.65 -55.74
C LYS A 144 44.66 -19.50 -55.00
N PRO A 145 45.14 -18.27 -54.73
CA PRO A 145 46.21 -18.08 -53.76
C PRO A 145 45.78 -18.64 -52.39
N ALA A 146 46.74 -19.13 -51.61
CA ALA A 146 46.45 -19.71 -50.31
C ALA A 146 45.81 -18.66 -49.39
N GLN A 147 44.56 -18.90 -48.96
CA GLN A 147 43.91 -18.06 -47.96
C GLN A 147 44.67 -18.22 -46.64
N MET A 148 45.31 -17.14 -46.22
CA MET A 148 46.07 -17.09 -44.96
C MET A 148 45.12 -17.01 -43.77
N ASP A 149 45.56 -17.50 -42.61
CA ASP A 149 44.77 -17.37 -41.39
C ASP A 149 44.72 -15.91 -40.92
N LYS A 150 43.68 -15.54 -40.17
CA LYS A 150 43.51 -14.16 -39.65
C LYS A 150 44.65 -13.72 -38.72
N ILE A 151 45.41 -14.68 -38.19
CA ILE A 151 46.61 -14.43 -37.38
C ILE A 151 47.77 -14.03 -38.31
N ASP A 152 47.94 -14.70 -39.45
CA ASP A 152 48.97 -14.38 -40.44
C ASP A 152 48.66 -13.06 -41.18
N GLU A 153 47.39 -12.76 -41.45
CA GLU A 153 46.93 -11.46 -41.96
C GLU A 153 47.31 -10.35 -40.97
N PHE A 154 47.09 -10.57 -39.67
CA PHE A 154 47.47 -9.63 -38.62
C PHE A 154 48.99 -9.48 -38.47
N LEU A 155 49.75 -10.57 -38.57
CA LEU A 155 51.23 -10.55 -38.57
C LEU A 155 51.77 -9.79 -39.78
N LYS A 156 51.33 -10.10 -41.00
CA LYS A 156 51.70 -9.34 -42.21
C LYS A 156 51.39 -7.85 -42.08
N LYS A 157 50.28 -7.49 -41.45
CA LYS A 157 49.87 -6.11 -41.19
C LYS A 157 50.70 -5.40 -40.11
N ALA A 158 51.29 -6.16 -39.18
CA ALA A 158 52.21 -5.63 -38.16
C ALA A 158 53.66 -5.55 -38.65
N GLU A 159 54.08 -6.48 -39.53
CA GLU A 159 55.46 -6.61 -40.01
C GLU A 159 55.78 -5.75 -41.24
N ASN A 160 54.82 -5.50 -42.15
CA ASN A 160 55.07 -4.73 -43.38
C ASN A 160 54.80 -3.22 -43.18
N PRO A 161 55.83 -2.33 -43.23
CA PRO A 161 55.63 -0.89 -43.10
C PRO A 161 54.80 -0.28 -44.25
N ASP A 162 54.76 -0.95 -45.39
CA ASP A 162 54.02 -0.56 -46.60
C ASP A 162 52.56 -1.06 -46.64
N TRP A 163 52.05 -1.72 -45.59
CA TRP A 163 50.67 -2.27 -45.59
C TRP A 163 49.58 -1.22 -45.91
N TRP A 164 49.83 0.05 -45.60
CA TRP A 164 48.90 1.15 -45.93
C TRP A 164 48.90 1.56 -47.42
N ARG A 165 49.81 1.00 -48.22
CA ARG A 165 49.93 1.20 -49.68
C ARG A 165 49.49 -0.02 -50.49
N THR A 166 49.29 -1.17 -49.86
CA THR A 166 48.79 -2.38 -50.51
C THR A 166 47.27 -2.37 -50.58
N ILE A 167 46.73 -2.50 -51.78
CA ILE A 167 45.29 -2.62 -52.05
C ILE A 167 45.06 -3.98 -52.69
N ARG A 168 44.02 -4.68 -52.24
CA ARG A 168 43.64 -5.97 -52.82
C ARG A 168 42.83 -5.76 -54.09
N ASP A 169 43.26 -6.39 -55.17
CA ASP A 169 42.47 -6.50 -56.39
C ASP A 169 41.38 -7.56 -56.22
N GLU A 170 40.12 -7.18 -56.42
CA GLU A 170 38.98 -8.11 -56.36
C GLU A 170 38.84 -8.99 -57.62
N LEU A 171 39.43 -8.58 -58.76
CA LEU A 171 39.36 -9.32 -60.03
C LEU A 171 40.40 -10.45 -60.08
N ASN A 172 41.68 -10.15 -59.88
CA ASN A 172 42.77 -11.15 -59.88
C ASN A 172 43.03 -11.79 -58.50
N GLN A 173 42.40 -11.29 -57.43
CA GLN A 173 42.51 -11.79 -56.04
C GLN A 173 43.90 -11.64 -55.39
N GLU A 174 44.78 -10.82 -55.95
CA GLU A 174 46.14 -10.54 -55.45
C GLU A 174 46.22 -9.19 -54.70
N ASP A 175 47.22 -9.04 -53.81
CA ASP A 175 47.45 -7.81 -53.04
C ASP A 175 48.51 -6.93 -53.74
N VAL A 176 48.07 -5.87 -54.43
CA VAL A 176 48.91 -4.99 -55.25
C VAL A 176 49.41 -3.80 -54.44
N LYS A 177 50.72 -3.52 -54.48
CA LYS A 177 51.33 -2.34 -53.84
C LYS A 177 51.26 -1.13 -54.79
N LEU A 178 50.60 -0.04 -54.36
CA LEU A 178 50.58 1.22 -55.11
C LEU A 178 51.99 1.82 -55.24
N THR A 179 52.31 2.35 -56.42
CA THR A 179 53.55 3.10 -56.66
C THR A 179 53.49 4.50 -56.07
N ASP A 180 54.64 5.11 -55.80
CA ASP A 180 54.70 6.50 -55.33
C ASP A 180 54.13 7.51 -56.35
N GLU A 181 54.16 7.19 -57.65
CA GLU A 181 53.55 8.01 -58.70
C GLU A 181 52.02 7.96 -58.65
N GLN A 182 51.43 6.77 -58.50
CA GLN A 182 49.98 6.60 -58.28
C GLN A 182 49.53 7.31 -57.01
N LEU A 183 50.25 7.15 -55.90
CA LEU A 183 49.99 7.85 -54.64
C LEU A 183 50.12 9.38 -54.78
N PHE A 184 51.04 9.87 -55.61
CA PHE A 184 51.19 11.30 -55.89
C PHE A 184 50.03 11.86 -56.71
N VAL A 185 49.55 11.13 -57.72
CA VAL A 185 48.35 11.49 -58.50
C VAL A 185 47.10 11.50 -57.62
N ILE A 186 46.88 10.47 -56.79
CA ILE A 186 45.75 10.39 -55.85
C ILE A 186 45.76 11.57 -54.87
N LYS A 187 46.92 11.89 -54.26
CA LYS A 187 47.08 13.05 -53.37
C LYS A 187 46.78 14.37 -54.08
N ARG A 188 47.12 14.49 -55.36
CA ARG A 188 46.90 15.71 -56.14
C ARG A 188 45.42 15.89 -56.53
N LEU A 189 44.75 14.82 -56.96
CA LEU A 189 43.30 14.81 -57.21
C LEU A 189 42.51 15.13 -55.94
N MET A 190 42.89 14.53 -54.80
CA MET A 190 42.29 14.83 -53.49
C MET A 190 42.50 16.29 -53.05
N ALA A 191 43.56 16.94 -53.53
CA ALA A 191 43.84 18.37 -53.33
C ALA A 191 43.22 19.29 -54.42
N GLY A 192 42.32 18.78 -55.27
CA GLY A 192 41.60 19.55 -56.29
C GLY A 192 42.46 20.03 -57.46
N LYS A 193 43.62 19.41 -57.70
CA LYS A 193 44.57 19.82 -58.77
C LYS A 193 44.61 18.78 -59.89
N PHE A 194 44.83 19.22 -61.12
CA PHE A 194 44.94 18.37 -62.32
C PHE A 194 45.92 17.20 -62.13
N ALA A 195 45.55 15.99 -62.56
CA ALA A 195 46.33 14.78 -62.29
C ALA A 195 47.79 14.86 -62.75
N SER A 196 48.03 15.29 -64.00
CA SER A 196 49.38 15.32 -64.60
C SER A 196 50.27 16.42 -63.99
N LYS A 197 51.59 16.21 -63.93
CA LYS A 197 52.55 17.23 -63.44
C LYS A 197 52.96 18.23 -64.53
N LYS A 198 52.62 17.98 -65.80
CA LYS A 198 53.04 18.77 -66.96
C LYS A 198 52.12 19.96 -67.25
N ILE A 199 50.85 19.87 -66.90
CA ILE A 199 49.88 20.97 -67.05
C ILE A 199 50.00 21.90 -65.84
N GLN A 200 50.19 23.19 -66.11
CA GLN A 200 50.14 24.28 -65.12
C GLN A 200 49.00 25.24 -65.51
N ASP A 201 48.45 25.90 -64.50
CA ASP A 201 47.15 26.59 -64.55
C ASP A 201 47.28 28.01 -65.16
N THR A 202 47.86 28.09 -66.35
CA THR A 202 48.15 29.34 -67.07
C THR A 202 47.68 29.24 -68.51
N ASP A 203 46.38 29.45 -68.73
CA ASP A 203 45.82 29.58 -70.07
C ASP A 203 46.45 30.76 -70.83
N TYR A 204 46.90 30.51 -72.06
CA TYR A 204 47.21 31.54 -73.04
C TYR A 204 46.45 31.25 -74.34
N THR A 205 45.29 31.88 -74.49
CA THR A 205 44.55 31.90 -75.75
C THR A 205 45.35 32.60 -76.84
N VAL A 206 45.63 31.89 -77.93
CA VAL A 206 46.24 32.47 -79.14
C VAL A 206 45.11 32.82 -80.11
N GLU A 207 44.78 34.11 -80.19
CA GLU A 207 43.79 34.61 -81.15
C GLU A 207 44.43 34.80 -82.54
N TYR A 208 43.74 34.32 -83.58
CA TYR A 208 44.14 34.48 -84.98
C TYR A 208 43.16 35.43 -85.68
N GLU A 209 43.62 36.63 -86.06
CA GLU A 209 42.80 37.59 -86.79
C GLU A 209 42.63 37.19 -88.27
N TYR A 210 41.43 36.75 -88.64
CA TYR A 210 40.99 36.65 -90.04
C TYR A 210 40.19 37.90 -90.42
N ASN A 211 40.82 38.82 -91.15
CA ASN A 211 40.26 40.14 -91.44
C ASN A 211 39.52 40.17 -92.80
N ASP A 212 38.33 39.57 -92.83
CA ASP A 212 37.51 39.40 -94.03
C ASP A 212 36.40 40.48 -94.09
N PRO A 213 36.43 41.44 -95.06
CA PRO A 213 35.63 42.67 -94.99
C PRO A 213 34.15 42.53 -95.42
N PHE A 214 33.70 41.33 -95.78
CA PHE A 214 32.32 41.08 -96.24
C PHE A 214 31.67 39.87 -95.54
N PRO A 215 30.38 39.92 -95.20
CA PRO A 215 29.67 38.78 -94.63
C PRO A 215 29.44 37.68 -95.68
N MET A 216 29.83 36.44 -95.36
CA MET A 216 29.76 35.24 -96.21
C MET A 216 28.35 34.82 -96.71
N ASP A 217 27.27 35.49 -96.29
CA ASP A 217 25.89 35.12 -96.66
C ASP A 217 25.06 36.36 -97.01
N GLY A 218 24.76 36.55 -98.31
CA GLY A 218 24.07 37.72 -98.86
C GLY A 218 22.55 37.78 -98.65
N ARG A 219 22.00 37.00 -97.70
CA ARG A 219 20.55 36.93 -97.46
C ARG A 219 19.98 38.23 -96.89
N GLN A 220 18.85 38.68 -97.47
CA GLN A 220 18.10 39.82 -96.94
C GLN A 220 17.67 39.58 -95.49
N GLN A 221 17.90 40.57 -94.63
CA GLN A 221 17.69 40.42 -93.20
C GLN A 221 16.20 40.34 -92.84
N PRO A 222 15.74 39.28 -92.15
CA PRO A 222 14.32 39.06 -91.91
C PRO A 222 13.78 40.07 -90.88
N LYS A 223 12.57 40.60 -91.12
CA LYS A 223 11.93 41.68 -90.33
C LYS A 223 11.94 41.46 -88.80
N ARG A 224 12.01 40.21 -88.33
CA ARG A 224 12.18 39.84 -86.91
C ARG A 224 13.50 40.33 -86.25
N ARG A 225 14.47 40.84 -87.02
CA ARG A 225 15.68 41.52 -86.50
C ARG A 225 15.47 43.03 -86.25
N PHE A 226 14.40 43.61 -86.79
CA PHE A 226 14.09 45.05 -86.68
C PHE A 226 12.76 45.34 -85.98
N GLN A 227 11.98 44.30 -85.67
CA GLN A 227 10.73 44.37 -84.91
C GLN A 227 10.91 43.66 -83.56
N PRO A 228 10.22 44.10 -82.49
CA PRO A 228 10.27 43.44 -81.18
C PRO A 228 9.98 41.93 -81.25
N SER A 229 10.61 41.16 -80.36
CA SER A 229 10.60 39.70 -80.45
C SER A 229 9.19 39.12 -80.22
N LYS A 230 8.69 38.39 -81.23
CA LYS A 230 7.42 37.64 -81.10
C LYS A 230 7.50 36.52 -80.06
N TRP A 231 8.69 35.99 -79.79
CA TRP A 231 8.90 34.95 -78.79
C TRP A 231 8.85 35.53 -77.37
N GLU A 232 9.52 36.65 -77.16
CA GLU A 232 9.45 37.47 -75.94
C GLU A 232 8.01 37.88 -75.63
N ARG A 233 7.27 38.39 -76.63
CA ARG A 233 5.83 38.68 -76.49
C ARG A 233 4.99 37.46 -76.09
N MET A 234 5.31 36.25 -76.56
CA MET A 234 4.62 35.04 -76.09
C MET A 234 5.03 34.64 -74.66
N MET A 235 6.29 34.84 -74.29
CA MET A 235 6.78 34.62 -72.93
C MET A 235 6.12 35.60 -71.93
N VAL A 236 6.09 36.89 -72.26
CA VAL A 236 5.40 37.94 -71.51
C VAL A 236 3.91 37.64 -71.40
N ASN A 237 3.23 37.27 -72.50
CA ASN A 237 1.83 36.86 -72.44
C ASN A 237 1.61 35.66 -71.50
N LYS A 238 2.51 34.66 -71.49
CA LYS A 238 2.44 33.51 -70.58
C LYS A 238 2.66 33.91 -69.12
N ILE A 239 3.54 34.87 -68.85
CA ILE A 239 3.77 35.42 -67.50
C ILE A 239 2.55 36.23 -67.04
N VAL A 240 2.00 37.10 -67.89
CA VAL A 240 0.76 37.86 -67.63
C VAL A 240 -0.43 36.94 -67.38
N ASP A 241 -0.54 35.81 -68.10
CA ASP A 241 -1.54 34.79 -67.83
C ASP A 241 -1.29 34.05 -66.50
N GLY A 242 -0.03 33.89 -66.07
CA GLY A 242 0.33 33.37 -64.75
C GLY A 242 -0.03 34.31 -63.61
N ILE A 243 0.23 35.62 -63.77
CA ILE A 243 -0.15 36.67 -62.82
C ILE A 243 -1.70 36.74 -62.70
N LYS A 244 -2.42 36.77 -63.83
CA LYS A 244 -3.90 36.75 -63.85
C LYS A 244 -4.54 35.50 -63.23
N ARG A 245 -3.77 34.42 -63.06
CA ARG A 245 -4.20 33.17 -62.40
C ARG A 245 -3.70 33.06 -60.95
N GLY A 246 -3.07 34.10 -60.41
CA GLY A 246 -2.44 34.07 -59.07
C GLY A 246 -1.32 33.03 -58.94
N THR A 247 -0.77 32.55 -60.07
CA THR A 247 0.28 31.50 -60.09
C THR A 247 1.69 32.10 -60.15
N ILE A 248 1.79 33.40 -60.45
CA ILE A 248 3.01 34.20 -60.35
C ILE A 248 2.61 35.43 -59.52
N VAL A 249 3.06 35.45 -58.27
CA VAL A 249 2.92 36.57 -57.33
C VAL A 249 4.12 37.50 -57.54
N LEU A 250 3.89 38.82 -57.56
CA LEU A 250 4.96 39.82 -57.74
C LEU A 250 5.71 40.00 -56.42
N ASP A 251 6.96 40.45 -56.48
CA ASP A 251 7.79 40.58 -55.27
C ASP A 251 7.23 41.64 -54.29
N GLN A 252 6.50 42.63 -54.79
CA GLN A 252 5.80 43.63 -53.95
C GLN A 252 4.68 43.01 -53.10
N ASP A 253 3.96 42.02 -53.63
CA ASP A 253 2.88 41.35 -52.87
C ASP A 253 3.46 40.50 -51.71
N LYS A 254 4.72 40.06 -51.81
CA LYS A 254 5.41 39.25 -50.80
C LYS A 254 5.91 40.06 -49.61
N GLU A 255 6.32 41.30 -49.86
CA GLU A 255 6.74 42.22 -48.81
C GLU A 255 5.56 42.60 -47.89
N GLU A 256 4.31 42.48 -48.36
CA GLU A 256 3.09 42.61 -47.54
C GLU A 256 2.72 41.31 -46.80
N ASP A 257 3.04 40.13 -47.34
CA ASP A 257 2.79 38.80 -46.71
C ASP A 257 3.79 38.43 -45.58
N GLU A 258 4.93 39.14 -45.43
CA GLU A 258 5.99 38.80 -44.45
C GLU A 258 5.78 39.40 -43.04
N GLU A 259 4.79 40.27 -42.82
CA GLU A 259 4.39 40.68 -41.46
C GLU A 259 3.49 39.62 -40.80
N GLU A 260 4.05 38.76 -39.93
CA GLU A 260 3.27 37.78 -39.15
C GLU A 260 2.17 38.48 -38.31
N GLU A 261 0.90 38.30 -38.68
CA GLU A 261 -0.26 38.82 -37.92
C GLU A 261 -0.28 38.28 -36.48
N LEU A 262 0.27 39.07 -35.55
CA LEU A 262 0.36 38.78 -34.11
C LEU A 262 -1.01 38.88 -33.42
N PHE A 263 -1.88 37.90 -33.66
CA PHE A 263 -3.20 37.81 -33.06
C PHE A 263 -3.15 37.42 -31.57
N ASP A 264 -3.95 38.09 -30.74
CA ASP A 264 -4.10 37.73 -29.33
C ASP A 264 -5.00 36.50 -29.16
N LEU A 265 -4.37 35.33 -29.03
CA LEU A 265 -5.01 34.05 -28.73
C LEU A 265 -5.83 34.05 -27.41
N TRP A 266 -5.60 35.02 -26.51
CA TRP A 266 -6.28 35.15 -25.22
C TRP A 266 -7.28 36.31 -25.16
N GLY A 267 -7.62 36.90 -26.30
CA GLY A 267 -8.51 38.04 -26.43
C GLY A 267 -9.88 37.82 -25.78
N ALA A 268 -10.32 38.80 -24.99
CA ALA A 268 -11.67 38.96 -24.42
C ALA A 268 -12.41 37.67 -24.03
N ASN A 269 -11.77 36.82 -23.20
CA ASN A 269 -12.26 35.53 -22.68
C ASN A 269 -13.79 35.41 -22.49
N GLN A 270 -14.49 34.97 -23.55
CA GLN A 270 -15.82 34.39 -23.41
C GLN A 270 -15.63 32.98 -22.86
N GLU A 271 -15.97 32.78 -21.58
CA GLU A 271 -15.88 31.47 -20.93
C GLU A 271 -16.74 30.42 -21.67
N ASP A 272 -16.10 29.59 -22.50
CA ASP A 272 -16.70 28.50 -23.27
C ASP A 272 -17.84 27.80 -22.53
N ASP A 273 -19.06 27.93 -23.05
CA ASP A 273 -20.21 27.15 -22.58
C ASP A 273 -20.02 25.64 -22.79
N LEU A 274 -19.00 25.24 -23.56
CA LEU A 274 -18.51 23.88 -23.67
C LEU A 274 -17.72 23.45 -22.43
N GLN A 275 -16.79 24.28 -21.93
CA GLN A 275 -16.01 23.99 -20.72
C GLN A 275 -16.91 23.86 -19.47
N LYS A 276 -17.97 24.67 -19.39
CA LYS A 276 -19.00 24.58 -18.34
C LYS A 276 -19.80 23.27 -18.36
N LYS A 277 -19.90 22.60 -19.51
CA LYS A 277 -20.61 21.32 -19.70
C LYS A 277 -19.68 20.10 -19.55
N MET A 278 -18.37 20.28 -19.61
CA MET A 278 -17.39 19.21 -19.43
C MET A 278 -17.21 18.85 -17.94
N PRO A 279 -16.85 17.60 -17.61
CA PRO A 279 -16.45 17.24 -16.25
C PRO A 279 -15.19 18.03 -15.87
N GLN A 280 -15.24 18.72 -14.73
CA GLN A 280 -14.14 19.59 -14.29
C GLN A 280 -12.79 18.86 -14.25
N SER A 281 -11.81 19.38 -14.98
CA SER A 281 -10.44 18.87 -14.99
C SER A 281 -9.82 18.83 -13.58
N ILE A 282 -8.86 17.92 -13.38
CA ILE A 282 -8.04 17.89 -12.16
C ILE A 282 -6.78 18.72 -12.42
N SER A 283 -6.88 20.01 -12.08
CA SER A 283 -5.77 20.95 -12.11
C SER A 283 -4.52 20.36 -11.45
N ALA A 284 -3.35 20.66 -12.01
CA ALA A 284 -2.09 20.32 -11.36
C ALA A 284 -2.03 20.99 -9.97
N PRO A 285 -1.43 20.33 -8.95
CA PRO A 285 -1.11 21.02 -7.71
C PRO A 285 -0.17 22.18 -8.03
N LYS A 286 -0.43 23.35 -7.44
CA LYS A 286 0.50 24.49 -7.53
C LYS A 286 1.79 24.15 -6.75
N MET A 287 2.90 24.80 -7.08
CA MET A 287 4.08 24.76 -6.22
C MET A 287 3.75 25.38 -4.87
N LYS A 288 4.41 24.94 -3.79
CA LYS A 288 4.35 25.64 -2.51
C LYS A 288 4.90 27.07 -2.70
N LEU A 289 4.39 28.02 -1.91
CA LEU A 289 5.02 29.34 -1.79
C LEU A 289 6.31 29.18 -0.97
N PRO A 290 7.38 29.93 -1.26
CA PRO A 290 8.61 29.87 -0.47
C PRO A 290 8.36 30.19 0.99
N THR A 291 9.01 29.45 1.88
CA THR A 291 8.88 29.56 3.33
C THR A 291 10.07 30.30 3.96
N ASN A 292 9.92 30.76 5.22
CA ASN A 292 11.00 31.44 5.94
C ASN A 292 12.29 30.60 6.05
N ALA A 293 12.17 29.26 6.06
CA ALA A 293 13.30 28.33 6.07
C ALA A 293 14.09 28.31 4.75
N GLU A 294 13.48 28.71 3.62
CA GLU A 294 14.12 28.85 2.30
C GLU A 294 14.80 30.22 2.12
N SER A 295 14.66 31.14 3.08
CA SER A 295 15.36 32.42 3.04
C SER A 295 16.85 32.25 3.33
N TYR A 296 17.69 33.13 2.78
CA TYR A 296 19.14 33.07 3.01
C TYR A 296 19.56 33.48 4.43
N ASN A 297 18.66 34.08 5.21
CA ASN A 297 18.88 34.50 6.59
C ASN A 297 17.65 34.12 7.43
N PRO A 298 17.43 32.82 7.66
CA PRO A 298 16.31 32.34 8.46
C PRO A 298 16.57 32.64 9.94
N PRO A 299 15.53 32.85 10.76
CA PRO A 299 15.70 32.90 12.21
C PRO A 299 16.23 31.54 12.72
N GLU A 300 16.99 31.60 13.82
CA GLU A 300 17.87 30.51 14.24
C GLU A 300 17.11 29.24 14.68
N GLU A 301 15.81 29.36 14.96
CA GLU A 301 14.88 28.24 15.19
C GLU A 301 14.79 27.25 14.02
N TYR A 302 15.07 27.68 12.79
CA TYR A 302 15.10 26.78 11.62
C TYR A 302 16.47 26.10 11.39
N LEU A 303 17.54 26.51 12.08
CA LEU A 303 18.87 25.95 11.85
C LEU A 303 19.00 24.59 12.55
N MET A 304 19.06 23.51 11.76
CA MET A 304 19.16 22.14 12.25
C MET A 304 20.33 21.95 13.22
N SER A 305 20.08 21.30 14.35
CA SER A 305 21.14 20.91 15.27
C SER A 305 22.04 19.83 14.66
N LYS A 306 23.22 19.64 15.27
CA LYS A 306 24.18 18.61 14.85
C LYS A 306 23.65 17.16 14.95
N LYS A 307 22.51 16.93 15.63
CA LYS A 307 21.82 15.63 15.68
C LYS A 307 20.87 15.48 14.49
N GLU A 308 19.95 16.43 14.33
CA GLU A 308 18.98 16.44 13.22
C GLU A 308 19.68 16.46 11.86
N LEU A 309 20.80 17.19 11.72
CA LEU A 309 21.61 17.21 10.50
C LEU A 309 22.23 15.83 10.18
N LYS A 310 22.52 15.00 11.20
CA LYS A 310 22.94 13.60 11.00
C LYS A 310 21.74 12.73 10.62
N GLU A 311 20.63 12.85 11.34
CA GLU A 311 19.40 12.09 11.07
C GLU A 311 18.82 12.39 9.67
N TRP A 312 18.91 13.64 9.20
CA TRP A 312 18.58 14.06 7.83
C TRP A 312 19.53 13.49 6.77
N LYS A 313 20.80 13.21 7.11
CA LYS A 313 21.75 12.53 6.22
C LYS A 313 21.55 11.01 6.21
N ASP A 314 21.16 10.45 7.35
CA ASP A 314 20.90 9.01 7.52
C ASP A 314 19.52 8.58 6.96
N THR A 315 18.57 9.51 6.75
CA THR A 315 17.27 9.26 6.09
C THR A 315 17.35 9.30 4.56
N ASP A 316 16.59 8.44 3.89
CA ASP A 316 16.54 8.38 2.42
C ASP A 316 15.89 9.65 1.80
N PRO A 317 16.35 10.13 0.62
CA PRO A 317 15.90 11.41 0.06
C PRO A 317 14.39 11.56 -0.20
N GLU A 318 13.66 10.46 -0.38
CA GLU A 318 12.20 10.48 -0.66
C GLU A 318 11.35 10.67 0.60
N ASP A 319 11.86 10.30 1.79
CA ASP A 319 11.14 10.39 3.07
C ASP A 319 11.45 11.68 3.86
N ARG A 320 12.27 12.59 3.31
CA ARG A 320 12.67 13.84 3.98
C ARG A 320 11.58 14.89 3.94
N GLU A 321 11.34 15.56 5.06
CA GLU A 321 10.38 16.68 5.15
C GLU A 321 10.81 17.91 4.33
N HIS A 322 12.13 18.09 4.17
CA HIS A 322 12.77 19.17 3.41
C HIS A 322 13.91 18.61 2.54
N ASN A 323 13.92 18.98 1.25
CA ASN A 323 14.95 18.59 0.27
C ASN A 323 16.31 19.29 0.49
N PHE A 324 16.27 20.47 1.13
CA PHE A 324 17.41 21.30 1.45
C PHE A 324 17.72 21.28 2.95
N ILE A 325 18.94 21.67 3.33
CA ILE A 325 19.28 22.01 4.70
C ILE A 325 19.18 23.55 4.83
N PRO A 326 18.39 24.11 5.76
CA PRO A 326 18.34 25.55 5.99
C PRO A 326 19.70 26.07 6.48
N GLN A 327 20.15 27.19 5.91
CA GLN A 327 21.44 27.81 6.17
C GLN A 327 21.27 29.32 6.34
N LYS A 328 22.11 29.92 7.21
CA LYS A 328 22.11 31.35 7.50
C LYS A 328 23.38 31.99 6.94
N TYR A 329 23.19 33.00 6.10
CA TYR A 329 24.22 33.78 5.44
C TYR A 329 24.07 35.26 5.84
N ASP A 330 25.11 35.87 6.40
CA ASP A 330 25.03 37.24 6.91
C ASP A 330 24.82 38.31 5.83
N CYS A 331 25.14 38.00 4.57
CA CYS A 331 24.99 38.90 3.42
C CYS A 331 24.60 38.12 2.17
N LEU A 332 23.74 38.70 1.32
CA LEU A 332 23.31 38.11 0.05
C LEU A 332 24.48 37.74 -0.91
N ARG A 333 25.63 38.41 -0.80
CA ARG A 333 26.84 38.09 -1.58
C ARG A 333 27.53 36.77 -1.20
N HIS A 334 27.23 36.22 -0.02
CA HIS A 334 27.79 34.93 0.44
C HIS A 334 26.89 33.74 0.09
N VAL A 335 25.71 33.97 -0.49
CA VAL A 335 24.77 32.90 -0.82
C VAL A 335 25.33 32.06 -1.97
N GLU A 336 25.58 30.78 -1.69
CA GLU A 336 26.14 29.83 -2.66
C GLU A 336 25.13 29.43 -3.74
N PHE A 337 25.62 28.82 -4.82
CA PHE A 337 24.74 28.25 -5.84
C PHE A 337 24.05 27.00 -5.31
N TYR A 338 22.72 26.92 -5.42
CA TYR A 338 21.96 25.76 -4.93
C TYR A 338 22.00 24.59 -5.92
N ASP A 339 22.96 23.68 -5.74
CA ASP A 339 23.20 22.48 -6.57
C ASP A 339 21.93 21.68 -6.93
N GLN A 340 21.01 21.51 -5.97
CA GLN A 340 19.82 20.68 -6.17
C GLN A 340 18.71 21.37 -6.98
N LEU A 341 18.84 22.66 -7.32
CA LEU A 341 17.82 23.42 -8.06
C LEU A 341 17.35 22.72 -9.34
N ILE A 342 18.30 22.21 -10.14
CA ILE A 342 17.99 21.52 -11.41
C ILE A 342 17.26 20.20 -11.14
N LYS A 343 17.66 19.47 -10.09
CA LYS A 343 17.07 18.20 -9.68
C LYS A 343 15.61 18.41 -9.26
N GLU A 344 15.34 19.35 -8.35
CA GLU A 344 13.99 19.66 -7.89
C GLU A 344 13.05 20.10 -9.02
N ARG A 345 13.55 20.92 -9.96
CA ARG A 345 12.75 21.36 -11.13
C ARG A 345 12.47 20.19 -12.09
N PHE A 346 13.40 19.25 -12.23
CA PHE A 346 13.20 18.04 -13.04
C PHE A 346 12.21 17.07 -12.38
N GLU A 347 12.37 16.78 -11.08
CA GLU A 347 11.45 15.96 -10.29
C GLU A 347 10.04 16.58 -10.29
N ARG A 348 9.94 17.90 -10.18
CA ARG A 348 8.68 18.64 -10.31
C ARG A 348 8.02 18.50 -11.70
N CYS A 349 8.79 18.31 -12.76
CA CYS A 349 8.26 17.98 -14.10
C CYS A 349 7.80 16.51 -14.18
N LEU A 350 8.49 15.59 -13.51
CA LEU A 350 8.04 14.19 -13.37
C LEU A 350 6.73 14.10 -12.57
N ASP A 351 6.59 14.85 -11.47
CA ASP A 351 5.32 14.99 -10.70
C ASP A 351 4.15 15.44 -11.58
N LEU A 352 4.40 16.36 -12.50
CA LEU A 352 3.37 16.90 -13.39
C LEU A 352 2.96 15.88 -14.46
N TYR A 353 3.87 15.03 -14.90
CA TYR A 353 3.66 14.11 -16.02
C TYR A 353 3.25 12.69 -15.60
N LEU A 354 3.90 12.12 -14.57
CA LEU A 354 3.77 10.72 -14.17
C LEU A 354 2.81 10.50 -13.00
N CYS A 355 2.73 11.44 -12.04
CA CYS A 355 2.03 11.17 -10.78
C CYS A 355 0.50 11.29 -10.91
N PRO A 356 -0.26 10.28 -10.44
CA PRO A 356 -1.72 10.25 -10.60
C PRO A 356 -2.41 11.29 -9.70
N ARG A 357 -3.08 12.26 -10.32
CA ARG A 357 -3.74 13.37 -9.62
C ARG A 357 -5.09 12.95 -9.04
N THR A 358 -5.30 13.16 -7.75
CA THR A 358 -6.56 12.84 -7.05
C THR A 358 -7.07 14.02 -6.22
N ARG A 359 -8.39 14.28 -6.28
CA ARG A 359 -9.04 15.35 -5.50
C ARG A 359 -9.24 14.89 -4.04
N LYS A 360 -8.22 15.05 -3.19
CA LYS A 360 -8.35 14.84 -1.74
C LYS A 360 -9.09 16.01 -1.10
N LYS A 361 -10.17 15.74 -0.35
CA LYS A 361 -10.78 16.74 0.55
C LYS A 361 -9.98 16.74 1.85
N LYS A 362 -9.27 17.83 2.15
CA LYS A 362 -8.72 18.08 3.49
C LYS A 362 -9.88 18.43 4.42
N LEU A 363 -9.84 17.94 5.66
CA LEU A 363 -10.81 18.29 6.69
C LEU A 363 -10.16 19.32 7.61
N ASP A 364 -10.28 20.59 7.22
CA ASP A 364 -9.88 21.73 8.05
C ASP A 364 -10.99 21.98 9.08
N ILE A 365 -10.95 21.20 10.16
CA ILE A 365 -11.98 21.09 11.21
C ILE A 365 -11.27 21.10 12.57
N ASP A 366 -11.74 21.92 13.51
CA ASP A 366 -11.18 21.98 14.86
C ASP A 366 -11.31 20.63 15.59
N PRO A 367 -10.25 20.10 16.21
CA PRO A 367 -10.26 18.74 16.78
C PRO A 367 -11.27 18.58 17.91
N GLU A 368 -11.58 19.64 18.65
CA GLU A 368 -12.61 19.62 19.70
C GLU A 368 -14.03 19.41 19.14
N SER A 369 -14.31 19.89 17.93
CA SER A 369 -15.64 19.75 17.30
C SER A 369 -15.98 18.31 16.89
N LEU A 370 -14.97 17.43 16.83
CA LEU A 370 -15.12 15.99 16.62
C LEU A 370 -15.62 15.26 17.88
N ILE A 371 -15.53 15.91 19.05
CA ILE A 371 -15.99 15.35 20.33
C ILE A 371 -17.49 15.65 20.47
N PRO A 372 -18.35 14.64 20.71
CA PRO A 372 -19.78 14.87 20.92
C PRO A 372 -20.01 15.72 22.18
N LYS A 373 -21.09 16.52 22.19
CA LYS A 373 -21.51 17.28 23.37
C LYS A 373 -22.09 16.33 24.42
N LEU A 374 -21.30 15.98 25.43
CA LEU A 374 -21.65 15.08 26.53
C LEU A 374 -21.83 15.89 27.83
N PRO A 375 -22.72 15.49 28.75
CA PRO A 375 -22.79 16.08 30.09
C PRO A 375 -21.50 15.81 30.87
N LYS A 376 -21.15 16.68 31.81
CA LYS A 376 -19.85 16.58 32.50
C LYS A 376 -19.84 15.39 33.46
N PRO A 377 -18.70 14.68 33.62
CA PRO A 377 -18.57 13.59 34.60
C PRO A 377 -19.04 13.96 36.02
N GLU A 378 -18.89 15.22 36.43
CA GLU A 378 -19.28 15.69 37.77
C GLU A 378 -20.79 15.69 38.02
N GLU A 379 -21.59 15.92 36.97
CA GLU A 379 -23.07 15.88 37.01
C GLU A 379 -23.59 14.44 37.18
N LEU A 380 -22.74 13.44 36.92
CA LEU A 380 -23.09 12.02 36.87
C LEU A 380 -22.74 11.25 38.17
N ARG A 381 -22.38 11.97 39.24
CA ARG A 381 -22.09 11.40 40.57
C ARG A 381 -23.35 10.75 41.19
N PRO A 382 -23.21 9.71 42.02
CA PRO A 382 -21.96 9.11 42.50
C PRO A 382 -21.42 7.99 41.61
N TYR A 383 -20.10 7.81 41.64
CA TYR A 383 -19.35 6.71 41.01
C TYR A 383 -18.00 6.53 41.74
N PRO A 384 -17.37 5.35 41.68
CA PRO A 384 -16.09 5.14 42.33
C PRO A 384 -14.97 6.02 41.73
N THR A 385 -14.15 6.62 42.59
CA THR A 385 -13.10 7.57 42.20
C THR A 385 -11.71 7.24 42.73
N THR A 386 -11.63 6.66 43.92
CA THR A 386 -10.38 6.45 44.66
C THR A 386 -10.31 5.05 45.26
N LEU A 387 -9.09 4.57 45.52
CA LEU A 387 -8.83 3.31 46.22
C LEU A 387 -8.94 3.58 47.73
N GLN A 388 -9.87 2.93 48.42
CA GLN A 388 -10.09 3.13 49.85
C GLN A 388 -9.48 2.02 50.71
N ILE A 389 -9.72 0.75 50.35
CA ILE A 389 -9.30 -0.40 51.15
C ILE A 389 -8.59 -1.43 50.25
N GLN A 390 -7.49 -1.98 50.76
CA GLN A 390 -6.76 -3.10 50.17
C GLN A 390 -6.90 -4.33 51.08
N TYR A 391 -7.40 -5.44 50.54
CA TYR A 391 -7.42 -6.72 51.23
C TYR A 391 -6.13 -7.51 50.90
N ILE A 392 -5.46 -8.04 51.91
CA ILE A 392 -4.17 -8.73 51.81
C ILE A 392 -4.25 -10.06 52.57
N GLY A 393 -3.84 -11.16 51.93
CA GLY A 393 -3.79 -12.47 52.59
C GLY A 393 -3.76 -13.68 51.66
N HIS A 394 -4.12 -13.51 50.38
CA HIS A 394 -3.89 -14.49 49.31
C HIS A 394 -2.40 -14.63 48.96
N LYS A 395 -2.01 -15.77 48.38
CA LYS A 395 -0.61 -16.13 48.11
C LYS A 395 -0.30 -16.23 46.61
N SER A 396 -1.31 -16.31 45.76
CA SER A 396 -1.23 -16.25 44.31
C SER A 396 -2.38 -15.39 43.76
N ARG A 397 -2.62 -15.44 42.44
CA ARG A 397 -3.52 -14.48 41.75
C ARG A 397 -4.98 -14.75 42.07
N VAL A 398 -5.69 -13.69 42.47
CA VAL A 398 -7.12 -13.78 42.84
C VAL A 398 -7.94 -13.99 41.56
N ARG A 399 -8.52 -15.18 41.44
CA ARG A 399 -9.17 -15.68 40.22
C ARG A 399 -10.62 -15.22 40.05
N GLY A 400 -11.32 -14.97 41.16
CA GLY A 400 -12.69 -14.48 41.17
C GLY A 400 -13.14 -13.94 42.52
N ILE A 401 -14.15 -13.07 42.51
CA ILE A 401 -14.72 -12.39 43.69
C ILE A 401 -16.25 -12.41 43.64
N SER A 402 -16.89 -12.50 44.80
CA SER A 402 -18.34 -12.32 44.94
C SER A 402 -18.69 -11.55 46.21
N CYS A 403 -19.63 -10.62 46.15
CA CYS A 403 -20.15 -9.89 47.30
C CYS A 403 -21.51 -10.48 47.70
N LEU A 404 -21.73 -10.69 49.01
CA LEU A 404 -23.00 -11.19 49.52
C LEU A 404 -24.11 -10.15 49.31
N SER A 405 -25.36 -10.58 49.17
CA SER A 405 -26.51 -9.70 48.88
C SER A 405 -26.76 -8.61 49.94
N ASN A 406 -26.27 -8.78 51.17
CA ASN A 406 -26.32 -7.77 52.23
C ASN A 406 -25.22 -6.69 52.12
N GLY A 407 -24.21 -6.89 51.27
CA GLY A 407 -23.07 -5.99 51.11
C GLY A 407 -21.96 -6.08 52.18
N GLN A 408 -22.19 -6.77 53.29
CA GLN A 408 -21.28 -6.78 54.44
C GLN A 408 -20.02 -7.65 54.21
N TYR A 409 -20.17 -8.73 53.43
CA TYR A 409 -19.13 -9.74 53.25
C TYR A 409 -18.72 -9.91 51.78
N LEU A 410 -17.42 -10.07 51.57
CA LEU A 410 -16.78 -10.30 50.27
C LEU A 410 -16.09 -11.65 50.28
N ALA A 411 -16.48 -12.56 49.39
CA ALA A 411 -15.79 -13.83 49.16
C ALA A 411 -14.82 -13.71 47.98
N SER A 412 -13.71 -14.44 48.04
CA SER A 412 -12.64 -14.39 47.06
C SER A 412 -11.90 -15.71 46.96
N VAL A 413 -11.36 -15.99 45.77
CA VAL A 413 -10.68 -17.26 45.46
C VAL A 413 -9.30 -17.01 44.87
N ASP A 414 -8.30 -17.67 45.43
CA ASP A 414 -6.95 -17.79 44.87
C ASP A 414 -6.88 -18.93 43.83
N GLU A 415 -6.01 -18.81 42.83
CA GLU A 415 -5.68 -19.88 41.88
C GLU A 415 -5.27 -21.18 42.57
N LYS A 416 -4.61 -21.09 43.73
CA LYS A 416 -4.22 -22.25 44.56
C LYS A 416 -5.38 -22.85 45.38
N GLY A 417 -6.63 -22.44 45.18
CA GLY A 417 -7.78 -22.98 45.90
C GLY A 417 -7.97 -22.43 47.32
N GLU A 418 -7.23 -21.38 47.71
CA GLU A 418 -7.48 -20.69 48.99
C GLU A 418 -8.73 -19.81 48.86
N ILE A 419 -9.78 -20.11 49.62
CA ILE A 419 -11.02 -19.32 49.70
C ILE A 419 -10.93 -18.45 50.94
N ILE A 420 -11.10 -17.14 50.80
CA ILE A 420 -11.14 -16.19 51.92
C ILE A 420 -12.43 -15.34 51.84
N VAL A 421 -13.12 -15.23 52.98
CA VAL A 421 -14.20 -14.25 53.18
C VAL A 421 -13.72 -13.12 54.08
N TRP A 422 -13.91 -11.91 53.60
CA TRP A 422 -13.57 -10.64 54.24
C TRP A 422 -14.83 -9.91 54.71
N GLU A 423 -14.71 -9.18 55.81
CA GLU A 423 -15.59 -8.08 56.15
C GLU A 423 -15.23 -6.86 55.29
N VAL A 424 -16.21 -6.29 54.58
CA VAL A 424 -15.98 -5.26 53.55
C VAL A 424 -15.36 -3.99 54.12
N SER A 425 -15.87 -3.51 55.26
CA SER A 425 -15.51 -2.22 55.88
C SER A 425 -14.16 -2.21 56.61
N THR A 426 -13.68 -3.38 57.06
CA THR A 426 -12.49 -3.50 57.94
C THR A 426 -11.32 -4.22 57.29
N SER A 427 -11.54 -4.87 56.13
CA SER A 427 -10.65 -5.87 55.52
C SER A 427 -10.31 -7.08 56.40
N ARG A 428 -11.05 -7.31 57.49
CA ARG A 428 -10.82 -8.44 58.40
C ARG A 428 -11.17 -9.77 57.74
N ILE A 429 -10.28 -10.76 57.85
CA ILE A 429 -10.59 -12.16 57.50
C ILE A 429 -11.58 -12.73 58.52
N VAL A 430 -12.76 -13.14 58.04
CA VAL A 430 -13.83 -13.72 58.86
C VAL A 430 -13.77 -15.25 58.83
N TRP A 431 -13.45 -15.82 57.66
CA TRP A 431 -13.39 -17.25 57.39
C TRP A 431 -12.40 -17.53 56.25
N ARG A 432 -11.73 -18.68 56.32
CA ARG A 432 -10.70 -19.14 55.37
C ARG A 432 -10.76 -20.65 55.26
N TYR A 433 -10.75 -21.17 54.03
CA TYR A 433 -10.76 -22.60 53.70
C TYR A 433 -9.81 -22.89 52.53
N GLN A 434 -9.33 -24.12 52.42
CA GLN A 434 -8.39 -24.55 51.38
C GLN A 434 -8.97 -25.72 50.58
N VAL A 435 -9.05 -25.57 49.27
CA VAL A 435 -9.45 -26.63 48.32
C VAL A 435 -8.20 -27.35 47.79
N GLU A 436 -8.32 -28.62 47.45
CA GLU A 436 -7.20 -29.48 46.98
C GLU A 436 -6.74 -29.18 45.55
N GLN A 437 -7.56 -28.45 44.79
CA GLN A 437 -7.46 -28.22 43.35
C GLN A 437 -7.52 -26.72 43.02
N ILE A 438 -7.16 -26.38 41.78
CA ILE A 438 -7.30 -25.03 41.22
C ILE A 438 -8.77 -24.62 41.19
N ALA A 439 -9.07 -23.42 41.69
CA ALA A 439 -10.40 -22.84 41.70
C ALA A 439 -10.48 -21.58 40.82
N TYR A 440 -11.52 -21.51 39.99
CA TYR A 440 -11.61 -20.51 38.91
C TYR A 440 -12.58 -19.36 39.18
N GLN A 441 -13.70 -19.63 39.84
CA GLN A 441 -14.76 -18.65 40.06
C GLN A 441 -15.55 -18.97 41.34
N ILE A 442 -16.13 -17.92 41.92
CA ILE A 442 -16.94 -17.95 43.14
C ILE A 442 -18.22 -17.13 42.93
N SER A 443 -19.30 -17.54 43.58
CA SER A 443 -20.54 -16.79 43.63
C SER A 443 -21.30 -17.06 44.92
N PHE A 444 -21.78 -16.03 45.59
CA PHE A 444 -22.87 -16.18 46.55
C PHE A 444 -24.20 -16.45 45.83
N THR A 445 -25.13 -17.10 46.54
CA THR A 445 -26.56 -17.11 46.20
C THR A 445 -27.29 -15.94 46.88
N SER A 446 -28.54 -15.69 46.50
CA SER A 446 -29.42 -14.68 47.15
C SER A 446 -29.67 -14.97 48.63
N ASP A 447 -29.73 -16.25 49.00
CA ASP A 447 -29.84 -16.73 50.38
C ASP A 447 -28.48 -16.89 51.08
N GLY A 448 -27.39 -16.51 50.41
CA GLY A 448 -26.03 -16.44 50.97
C GLY A 448 -25.30 -17.76 51.16
N LEU A 449 -25.75 -18.85 50.51
CA LEU A 449 -24.87 -20.00 50.25
C LEU A 449 -23.68 -19.55 49.39
N LEU A 450 -22.51 -20.14 49.60
CA LEU A 450 -21.30 -19.80 48.85
C LEU A 450 -20.91 -20.95 47.92
N CYS A 451 -20.88 -20.68 46.62
CA CYS A 451 -20.61 -21.67 45.58
C CYS A 451 -19.24 -21.40 44.92
N VAL A 452 -18.42 -22.45 44.76
CA VAL A 452 -17.05 -22.35 44.22
C VAL A 452 -16.81 -23.46 43.18
N THR A 453 -16.38 -23.08 41.98
CA THR A 453 -15.95 -24.04 40.95
C THR A 453 -14.44 -24.29 41.04
N SER A 454 -14.11 -25.50 41.46
CA SER A 454 -12.80 -26.14 41.32
C SER A 454 -12.76 -26.95 40.02
N ASP A 455 -11.56 -27.28 39.55
CA ASP A 455 -11.34 -27.91 38.23
C ASP A 455 -12.30 -29.08 37.93
N THR A 456 -12.43 -30.08 38.80
CA THR A 456 -13.42 -31.18 38.63
C THR A 456 -14.67 -31.06 39.50
N ASN A 457 -14.73 -30.12 40.45
CA ASN A 457 -15.67 -30.16 41.57
C ASN A 457 -16.41 -28.83 41.78
N LEU A 458 -17.73 -28.87 41.95
CA LEU A 458 -18.50 -27.75 42.49
C LEU A 458 -18.65 -27.93 44.02
N TYR A 459 -18.16 -26.97 44.80
CA TYR A 459 -18.33 -26.93 46.25
C TYR A 459 -19.42 -25.92 46.63
N ILE A 460 -20.29 -26.28 47.58
CA ILE A 460 -21.32 -25.41 48.17
C ILE A 460 -21.16 -25.41 49.69
N PHE A 461 -20.95 -24.21 50.25
CA PHE A 461 -20.77 -23.95 51.67
C PHE A 461 -21.97 -23.19 52.26
N ASN A 462 -22.40 -23.58 53.46
CA ASN A 462 -23.35 -22.86 54.31
C ASN A 462 -22.59 -22.42 55.58
N ILE A 463 -22.25 -21.14 55.70
CA ILE A 463 -21.29 -20.67 56.72
C ILE A 463 -22.02 -19.95 57.86
N LYS A 464 -22.16 -20.64 59.00
CA LYS A 464 -22.83 -20.22 60.23
C LYS A 464 -22.36 -18.87 60.79
N ARG A 465 -21.10 -18.49 60.52
CA ARG A 465 -20.47 -17.22 60.96
C ARG A 465 -20.84 -15.99 60.10
N ILE A 466 -21.36 -16.21 58.89
CA ILE A 466 -21.63 -15.17 57.89
C ILE A 466 -23.13 -14.86 57.79
N LEU A 467 -23.98 -15.86 58.04
CA LEU A 467 -25.42 -15.83 57.83
C LEU A 467 -26.19 -15.50 59.11
N ASN A 468 -27.34 -14.82 58.96
CA ASN A 468 -28.31 -14.71 60.03
C ASN A 468 -28.86 -16.11 60.37
N LYS A 469 -29.11 -16.38 61.66
CA LYS A 469 -29.58 -17.69 62.16
C LYS A 469 -30.75 -18.28 61.34
N GLN A 470 -31.78 -17.48 61.07
CA GLN A 470 -32.94 -17.88 60.25
C GLN A 470 -32.59 -18.24 58.80
N GLN A 471 -31.62 -17.54 58.18
CA GLN A 471 -31.16 -17.86 56.82
C GLN A 471 -30.33 -19.15 56.82
N PHE A 472 -29.46 -19.32 57.81
CA PHE A 472 -28.67 -20.53 57.99
C PHE A 472 -29.57 -21.77 58.18
N GLU A 473 -30.58 -21.68 59.04
CA GLU A 473 -31.57 -22.75 59.30
C GLU A 473 -32.43 -23.06 58.06
N LYS A 474 -32.91 -22.03 57.34
CA LYS A 474 -33.61 -22.19 56.05
C LYS A 474 -32.75 -22.94 55.03
N ASN A 475 -31.49 -22.52 54.89
CA ASN A 475 -30.53 -23.13 53.97
C ASN A 475 -30.21 -24.57 54.37
N GLU A 476 -30.04 -24.85 55.67
CA GLU A 476 -29.76 -26.21 56.14
C GLU A 476 -30.96 -27.16 55.93
N GLY A 477 -32.20 -26.70 56.17
CA GLY A 477 -33.41 -27.44 55.83
C GLY A 477 -33.55 -27.74 54.33
N MET A 478 -33.24 -26.76 53.47
CA MET A 478 -33.20 -26.94 52.01
C MET A 478 -32.14 -27.97 51.58
N LEU A 479 -30.97 -27.97 52.23
CA LEU A 479 -29.90 -28.93 51.97
C LEU A 479 -30.25 -30.35 52.46
N VAL A 480 -30.93 -30.48 53.60
CA VAL A 480 -31.47 -31.77 54.06
C VAL A 480 -32.50 -32.34 53.07
N GLN A 481 -33.42 -31.51 52.57
CA GLN A 481 -34.38 -31.90 51.52
C GLN A 481 -33.66 -32.34 50.23
N SER A 482 -32.56 -31.67 49.84
CA SER A 482 -31.76 -32.08 48.69
C SER A 482 -31.14 -33.48 48.86
N LYS A 483 -30.73 -33.84 50.08
CA LYS A 483 -30.18 -35.15 50.40
C LYS A 483 -31.24 -36.25 50.33
N SER A 484 -32.46 -36.02 50.82
CA SER A 484 -33.56 -36.99 50.72
C SER A 484 -34.08 -37.18 49.29
N ASN A 485 -34.02 -36.14 48.45
CA ASN A 485 -34.50 -36.21 47.07
C ASN A 485 -33.52 -36.92 46.11
N ASN A 486 -32.23 -37.00 46.45
CA ASN A 486 -31.17 -37.50 45.57
C ASN A 486 -30.94 -39.02 45.65
N THR A 487 -31.80 -39.75 46.37
CA THR A 487 -31.83 -41.23 46.38
C THR A 487 -32.63 -41.82 45.21
N ILE A 488 -33.32 -40.98 44.44
CA ILE A 488 -34.08 -41.39 43.24
C ILE A 488 -33.08 -41.64 42.09
N GLU A 489 -33.23 -42.76 41.39
CA GLU A 489 -32.20 -43.42 40.56
C GLU A 489 -31.65 -42.63 39.33
N TYR A 490 -32.15 -41.42 39.08
CA TYR A 490 -31.90 -40.64 37.85
C TYR A 490 -30.48 -40.03 37.70
N ASN A 491 -29.64 -40.06 38.75
CA ASN A 491 -28.41 -39.26 38.84
C ASN A 491 -27.09 -40.03 38.65
N GLN A 492 -27.08 -41.27 38.13
CA GLN A 492 -25.87 -42.14 38.03
C GLN A 492 -24.62 -41.52 37.36
N LYS A 493 -24.74 -40.40 36.63
CA LYS A 493 -23.62 -39.67 36.02
C LYS A 493 -22.87 -38.70 36.96
N PHE A 494 -23.50 -38.18 38.02
CA PHE A 494 -22.97 -37.08 38.82
C PHE A 494 -22.98 -37.42 40.31
N LYS A 495 -21.81 -37.54 40.92
CA LYS A 495 -21.70 -37.85 42.36
C LYS A 495 -21.92 -36.58 43.18
N TRP A 496 -22.99 -36.57 43.98
CA TRP A 496 -23.22 -35.55 45.01
C TRP A 496 -22.77 -36.11 46.36
N GLU A 497 -21.65 -35.62 46.87
CA GLU A 497 -21.14 -35.95 48.20
C GLU A 497 -21.70 -34.93 49.21
N TYR A 498 -22.59 -35.41 50.09
CA TYR A 498 -23.20 -34.62 51.16
C TYR A 498 -22.40 -34.74 52.46
N THR A 499 -21.80 -33.64 52.90
CA THR A 499 -21.15 -33.54 54.21
C THR A 499 -22.17 -33.13 55.27
N LEU A 500 -22.15 -33.80 56.42
CA LEU A 500 -22.96 -33.43 57.58
C LEU A 500 -22.32 -32.25 58.33
N PRO A 501 -23.08 -31.52 59.15
CA PRO A 501 -22.49 -30.74 60.23
C PRO A 501 -21.79 -31.70 61.21
N GLU A 502 -20.48 -31.55 61.40
CA GLU A 502 -19.79 -32.09 62.57
C GLU A 502 -20.08 -31.15 63.76
N GLU A 503 -20.47 -31.70 64.91
CA GLU A 503 -20.68 -30.91 66.14
C GLU A 503 -19.42 -30.84 67.01
N ASP A 504 -18.35 -31.55 66.64
CA ASP A 504 -17.15 -31.73 67.46
C ASP A 504 -16.26 -30.47 67.53
N SER A 505 -16.27 -29.87 68.71
CA SER A 505 -15.68 -28.57 69.08
C SER A 505 -14.18 -28.31 68.82
N THR A 506 -13.46 -29.23 68.15
CA THR A 506 -12.00 -29.12 67.91
C THR A 506 -11.61 -29.09 66.42
N THR A 507 -12.43 -29.62 65.50
CA THR A 507 -12.27 -29.33 64.06
C THR A 507 -12.86 -27.95 63.75
N LYS A 508 -12.28 -27.24 62.78
CA LYS A 508 -12.82 -25.93 62.38
C LYS A 508 -14.17 -26.15 61.70
N ASP A 509 -15.16 -25.33 62.06
CA ASP A 509 -16.50 -25.31 61.47
C ASP A 509 -16.40 -24.94 59.97
N ASN A 510 -16.13 -25.96 59.16
CA ASN A 510 -15.64 -25.83 57.79
C ASN A 510 -16.73 -25.41 56.80
N GLY A 511 -18.00 -25.33 57.23
CA GLY A 511 -19.14 -24.82 56.46
C GLY A 511 -19.49 -25.59 55.18
N LEU A 512 -18.71 -26.59 54.76
CA LEU A 512 -18.99 -27.40 53.59
C LEU A 512 -20.27 -28.22 53.81
N ARG A 513 -21.07 -28.38 52.75
CA ARG A 513 -22.31 -29.19 52.78
C ARG A 513 -22.48 -30.06 51.53
N ILE A 514 -22.14 -29.55 50.35
CA ILE A 514 -22.22 -30.32 49.09
C ILE A 514 -20.91 -30.18 48.30
N LYS A 515 -20.40 -31.31 47.82
CA LYS A 515 -19.37 -31.41 46.79
C LYS A 515 -19.95 -32.23 45.62
N ILE A 516 -20.08 -31.62 44.45
CA ILE A 516 -20.54 -32.32 43.24
C ILE A 516 -19.30 -32.61 42.36
N GLN A 517 -19.00 -33.89 42.13
CA GLN A 517 -17.92 -34.30 41.23
C GLN A 517 -18.42 -34.36 39.79
N MET A 518 -17.63 -33.75 38.89
CA MET A 518 -17.85 -33.67 37.45
C MET A 518 -16.66 -34.30 36.70
N ASN A 519 -16.87 -34.73 35.46
CA ASN A 519 -15.82 -35.35 34.65
C ASN A 519 -14.97 -34.34 33.87
N ASP A 520 -15.53 -33.16 33.55
CA ASP A 520 -14.91 -32.13 32.70
C ASP A 520 -14.49 -30.90 33.52
N GLN A 521 -13.46 -30.17 33.03
CA GLN A 521 -12.93 -28.98 33.70
C GLN A 521 -13.94 -27.81 33.77
N LEU A 522 -14.41 -27.49 34.98
CA LEU A 522 -15.30 -26.35 35.27
C LEU A 522 -14.52 -25.03 35.25
N LYS A 523 -14.96 -24.03 34.49
CA LYS A 523 -14.27 -22.72 34.40
C LYS A 523 -15.15 -21.49 34.67
N SER A 524 -16.47 -21.60 34.56
CA SER A 524 -17.35 -20.51 35.00
C SER A 524 -18.62 -20.99 35.69
N LEU A 525 -19.15 -20.07 36.51
CA LEU A 525 -20.24 -20.27 37.45
C LEU A 525 -21.23 -19.12 37.31
N SER A 526 -22.52 -19.42 37.31
CA SER A 526 -23.55 -18.41 37.56
C SER A 526 -24.71 -18.97 38.38
N VAL A 527 -25.32 -18.10 39.17
CA VAL A 527 -26.44 -18.43 40.05
C VAL A 527 -27.67 -17.67 39.59
N HIS A 528 -28.82 -18.33 39.60
CA HIS A 528 -30.11 -17.70 39.32
C HIS A 528 -30.49 -16.75 40.47
N LYS A 529 -31.24 -15.68 40.18
CA LYS A 529 -31.56 -14.62 41.16
C LYS A 529 -32.28 -15.12 42.42
N ASN A 530 -32.94 -16.28 42.35
CA ASN A 530 -33.64 -16.92 43.47
C ASN A 530 -32.76 -17.90 44.28
N GLY A 531 -31.50 -18.13 43.91
CA GLY A 531 -30.58 -19.04 44.61
C GLY A 531 -30.71 -20.52 44.26
N ASP A 532 -31.93 -21.05 44.06
CA ASP A 532 -32.22 -22.47 43.81
C ASP A 532 -31.47 -23.13 42.65
N TYR A 533 -31.15 -22.37 41.60
CA TYR A 533 -30.52 -22.88 40.38
C TYR A 533 -29.11 -22.33 40.20
N ILE A 534 -28.16 -23.24 40.01
CA ILE A 534 -26.76 -22.94 39.68
C ILE A 534 -26.49 -23.47 38.26
N CYS A 535 -25.86 -22.66 37.41
CA CYS A 535 -25.31 -23.10 36.14
C CYS A 535 -23.79 -23.18 36.22
N THR A 536 -23.23 -24.32 35.82
CA THR A 536 -21.79 -24.54 35.65
C THR A 536 -21.46 -24.70 34.17
N VAL A 537 -20.26 -24.28 33.79
CA VAL A 537 -19.76 -24.34 32.41
C VAL A 537 -18.42 -25.06 32.38
N ALA A 538 -18.32 -26.05 31.50
CA ALA A 538 -17.10 -26.79 31.19
C ALA A 538 -16.67 -26.52 29.74
N PRO A 539 -15.83 -25.50 29.46
CA PRO A 539 -15.45 -25.13 28.09
C PRO A 539 -14.61 -26.20 27.36
N SER A 540 -14.02 -27.14 28.11
CA SER A 540 -13.14 -28.19 27.59
C SER A 540 -13.81 -29.54 27.41
N ALA A 541 -15.12 -29.65 27.64
CA ALA A 541 -15.84 -30.92 27.60
C ALA A 541 -15.80 -31.58 26.21
N GLU A 542 -15.38 -32.85 26.13
CA GLU A 542 -15.31 -33.60 24.87
C GLU A 542 -16.69 -33.69 24.20
N LYS A 543 -17.70 -33.98 25.01
CA LYS A 543 -19.10 -34.03 24.59
C LYS A 543 -19.74 -32.66 24.80
N LYS A 544 -20.03 -31.98 23.69
CA LYS A 544 -20.65 -30.64 23.66
C LYS A 544 -21.89 -30.49 24.55
N ASN A 545 -22.66 -31.56 24.74
CA ASN A 545 -23.85 -31.59 25.60
C ASN A 545 -23.53 -31.38 27.09
N GLU A 546 -22.33 -31.75 27.51
CA GLU A 546 -21.89 -31.75 28.91
C GLU A 546 -21.19 -30.41 29.27
N SER A 547 -21.01 -29.51 28.28
CA SER A 547 -20.39 -28.18 28.45
C SER A 547 -21.20 -27.14 29.24
N VAL A 548 -22.51 -27.34 29.43
CA VAL A 548 -23.41 -26.46 30.19
C VAL A 548 -24.37 -27.31 31.01
N ILE A 549 -24.30 -27.20 32.33
CA ILE A 549 -25.04 -28.04 33.27
C ILE A 549 -25.77 -27.14 34.28
N VAL A 550 -27.03 -27.46 34.58
CA VAL A 550 -27.87 -26.70 35.53
C VAL A 550 -28.24 -27.60 36.70
N HIS A 551 -27.71 -27.25 37.87
CA HIS A 551 -27.99 -27.89 39.15
C HIS A 551 -29.18 -27.19 39.82
N CYS A 552 -30.09 -27.98 40.40
CA CYS A 552 -31.20 -27.51 41.23
C CYS A 552 -30.94 -27.96 42.68
N ILE A 553 -30.60 -27.01 43.55
CA ILE A 553 -30.15 -27.29 44.93
C ILE A 553 -31.24 -28.02 45.70
N SER A 554 -32.46 -27.45 45.78
CA SER A 554 -33.60 -27.99 46.54
C SER A 554 -34.01 -29.43 46.15
N LYS A 555 -33.71 -29.84 44.91
CA LYS A 555 -34.03 -31.18 44.38
C LYS A 555 -32.84 -32.14 44.34
N GLY A 556 -31.62 -31.70 44.64
CA GLY A 556 -30.41 -32.53 44.48
C GLY A 556 -30.13 -32.96 43.03
N LEU A 557 -30.65 -32.23 42.04
CA LEU A 557 -30.70 -32.68 40.64
C LEU A 557 -29.70 -31.94 39.74
N SER A 558 -28.89 -32.67 38.97
CA SER A 558 -27.98 -32.12 37.95
C SER A 558 -28.54 -32.39 36.55
N SER A 559 -28.96 -31.34 35.83
CA SER A 559 -29.60 -31.46 34.52
C SER A 559 -28.71 -30.94 33.37
N GLN A 560 -28.76 -31.61 32.22
CA GLN A 560 -28.16 -31.14 30.95
C GLN A 560 -29.26 -30.53 30.07
N PRO A 561 -29.46 -29.19 30.07
CA PRO A 561 -30.58 -28.55 29.35
C PRO A 561 -30.46 -28.55 27.81
N PHE A 562 -29.35 -29.02 27.22
CA PHE A 562 -29.12 -28.91 25.77
C PHE A 562 -28.56 -30.19 25.13
N ASN A 563 -29.37 -30.80 24.24
CA ASN A 563 -28.97 -31.99 23.48
C ASN A 563 -27.85 -31.75 22.45
N LYS A 564 -27.53 -30.50 22.09
CA LYS A 564 -26.35 -30.06 21.29
C LYS A 564 -26.05 -28.57 21.55
N THR A 565 -24.85 -28.21 22.01
CA THR A 565 -24.41 -26.80 22.10
C THR A 565 -23.69 -26.32 20.83
N LYS A 566 -23.76 -25.02 20.52
CA LYS A 566 -23.28 -24.43 19.26
C LYS A 566 -21.88 -23.79 19.39
N GLY A 567 -20.88 -24.63 19.66
CA GLY A 567 -19.47 -24.23 19.81
C GLY A 567 -19.04 -24.16 21.27
N ILE A 568 -17.79 -23.74 21.50
CA ILE A 568 -17.21 -23.63 22.86
C ILE A 568 -17.91 -22.49 23.61
N VAL A 569 -18.51 -22.85 24.75
CA VAL A 569 -19.12 -21.92 25.71
C VAL A 569 -18.06 -21.44 26.69
N GLU A 570 -18.01 -20.15 26.98
CA GLU A 570 -17.08 -19.53 27.93
C GLU A 570 -17.78 -19.10 29.22
N LYS A 571 -18.97 -18.49 29.11
CA LYS A 571 -19.74 -17.97 30.25
C LYS A 571 -21.26 -18.08 30.01
N VAL A 572 -22.03 -18.30 31.08
CA VAL A 572 -23.50 -18.40 31.03
C VAL A 572 -24.10 -17.51 32.12
N ILE A 573 -25.22 -16.82 31.83
CA ILE A 573 -25.94 -15.96 32.79
C ILE A 573 -27.46 -16.16 32.67
N PHE A 574 -28.15 -16.18 33.80
CA PHE A 574 -29.60 -16.14 33.87
C PHE A 574 -30.14 -14.71 33.75
N HIS A 575 -31.33 -14.56 33.17
CA HIS A 575 -32.04 -13.29 33.11
C HIS A 575 -32.73 -12.97 34.46
N HIS A 576 -32.68 -11.71 34.92
CA HIS A 576 -33.12 -11.29 36.26
C HIS A 576 -34.61 -11.45 36.60
N LYS A 577 -35.50 -11.49 35.59
CA LYS A 577 -36.98 -11.58 35.74
C LYS A 577 -37.62 -12.66 34.85
N LYS A 578 -37.46 -12.54 33.53
CA LYS A 578 -37.94 -13.48 32.49
C LYS A 578 -37.17 -14.82 32.60
N PRO A 579 -37.80 -15.99 32.33
CA PRO A 579 -37.17 -17.33 32.41
C PRO A 579 -36.29 -17.62 31.18
N VAL A 580 -35.20 -16.86 31.06
CA VAL A 580 -34.30 -16.81 29.90
C VAL A 580 -32.87 -17.02 30.37
N ILE A 581 -32.08 -17.74 29.57
CA ILE A 581 -30.65 -17.97 29.82
C ILE A 581 -29.82 -17.48 28.61
N PHE A 582 -28.73 -16.77 28.90
CA PHE A 582 -27.77 -16.24 27.94
C PHE A 582 -26.52 -17.11 27.94
N ILE A 583 -26.15 -17.62 26.77
CA ILE A 583 -24.99 -18.51 26.59
C ILE A 583 -23.96 -17.79 25.72
N LEU A 584 -22.85 -17.38 26.32
CA LEU A 584 -21.72 -16.76 25.65
C LEU A 584 -20.79 -17.84 25.11
N THR A 585 -20.79 -18.04 23.80
CA THR A 585 -19.74 -18.80 23.10
C THR A 585 -18.61 -17.86 22.68
N ARG A 586 -17.45 -18.40 22.30
CA ARG A 586 -16.28 -17.62 21.83
C ARG A 586 -16.61 -16.53 20.80
N LYS A 587 -17.58 -16.76 19.89
CA LYS A 587 -17.93 -15.83 18.79
C LYS A 587 -19.35 -15.26 18.82
N HIS A 588 -20.27 -15.85 19.58
CA HIS A 588 -21.70 -15.48 19.57
C HIS A 588 -22.32 -15.61 20.96
N CYS A 589 -23.28 -14.74 21.29
CA CYS A 589 -24.18 -14.97 22.42
C CYS A 589 -25.51 -15.54 21.90
N PHE A 590 -26.02 -16.57 22.56
CA PHE A 590 -27.31 -17.19 22.25
C PHE A 590 -28.29 -16.97 23.40
N VAL A 591 -29.51 -16.54 23.09
CA VAL A 591 -30.59 -16.30 24.05
C VAL A 591 -31.56 -17.49 23.97
N TYR A 592 -31.77 -18.21 25.08
CA TYR A 592 -32.66 -19.37 25.16
C TYR A 592 -33.78 -19.15 26.17
N ASN A 593 -35.01 -19.51 25.80
CA ASN A 593 -36.14 -19.57 26.73
C ASN A 593 -36.17 -20.94 27.40
N LEU A 594 -36.13 -20.99 28.74
CA LEU A 594 -36.08 -22.25 29.49
C LEU A 594 -37.43 -22.97 29.51
N GLN A 595 -38.55 -22.24 29.58
CA GLN A 595 -39.90 -22.82 29.56
C GLN A 595 -40.27 -23.40 28.19
N LYS A 596 -39.89 -22.71 27.10
CA LYS A 596 -40.14 -23.16 25.72
C LYS A 596 -39.03 -24.08 25.16
N GLN A 597 -37.95 -24.30 25.93
CA GLN A 597 -36.74 -25.06 25.54
C GLN A 597 -36.16 -24.65 24.16
N ALA A 598 -36.35 -23.39 23.77
CA ALA A 598 -36.11 -22.89 22.40
C ALA A 598 -35.15 -21.71 22.38
N ASN A 599 -34.39 -21.57 21.29
CA ASN A 599 -33.56 -20.39 21.04
C ASN A 599 -34.44 -19.22 20.56
N ILE A 600 -34.29 -18.03 21.17
CA ILE A 600 -35.07 -16.83 20.85
C ILE A 600 -34.31 -15.91 19.90
N LYS A 601 -33.05 -15.58 20.24
CA LYS A 601 -32.22 -14.62 19.49
C LYS A 601 -30.76 -15.13 19.46
N LYS A 602 -30.07 -14.88 18.35
CA LYS A 602 -28.62 -15.03 18.20
C LYS A 602 -27.99 -13.63 18.07
N LEU A 603 -27.08 -13.28 18.98
CA LEU A 603 -26.35 -12.02 18.94
C LEU A 603 -24.98 -12.23 18.25
N LEU A 604 -24.64 -11.29 17.35
CA LEU A 604 -23.45 -11.31 16.50
C LEU A 604 -22.43 -10.31 17.04
N THR A 605 -21.47 -10.78 17.83
CA THR A 605 -20.49 -9.89 18.51
C THR A 605 -19.46 -9.25 17.57
N GLY A 606 -19.16 -9.90 16.44
CA GLY A 606 -18.08 -9.46 15.54
C GLY A 606 -16.68 -9.58 16.16
N ALA A 607 -16.56 -10.25 17.31
CA ALA A 607 -15.29 -10.58 17.97
C ALA A 607 -14.94 -12.05 17.77
N GLN A 608 -13.65 -12.39 17.82
CA GLN A 608 -13.19 -13.77 17.70
C GLN A 608 -13.21 -14.51 19.05
N TYR A 609 -12.96 -13.78 20.14
CA TYR A 609 -12.91 -14.31 21.49
C TYR A 609 -13.63 -13.38 22.49
N ASN A 610 -14.88 -13.71 22.79
CA ASN A 610 -15.60 -13.13 23.92
C ASN A 610 -15.04 -13.69 25.25
N SER A 611 -14.98 -12.87 26.30
CA SER A 611 -14.46 -13.23 27.63
C SER A 611 -15.54 -13.26 28.70
N SER A 612 -16.40 -12.24 28.73
CA SER A 612 -17.43 -12.06 29.75
C SER A 612 -18.73 -11.54 29.18
N ILE A 613 -19.78 -11.63 29.98
CA ILE A 613 -21.13 -11.16 29.69
C ILE A 613 -21.75 -10.68 31.01
N ASP A 614 -22.60 -9.66 30.97
CA ASP A 614 -23.46 -9.25 32.08
C ASP A 614 -24.74 -8.58 31.58
N LEU A 615 -25.81 -8.63 32.38
CA LEU A 615 -27.15 -8.19 32.00
C LEU A 615 -27.61 -7.00 32.87
N HIS A 616 -28.12 -5.95 32.21
CA HIS A 616 -28.64 -4.76 32.89
C HIS A 616 -29.81 -5.14 33.83
N PRO A 617 -29.95 -4.53 35.03
CA PRO A 617 -30.95 -4.95 36.02
C PRO A 617 -32.41 -4.97 35.53
N TYR A 618 -32.74 -4.18 34.51
CA TYR A 618 -34.07 -4.19 33.88
C TYR A 618 -34.32 -5.46 33.03
N GLY A 619 -33.29 -5.93 32.32
CA GLY A 619 -33.30 -7.20 31.54
C GLY A 619 -33.11 -7.06 30.03
N ASP A 620 -33.16 -5.83 29.50
CA ASP A 620 -33.33 -5.59 28.05
C ASP A 620 -32.04 -5.08 27.36
N ASN A 621 -31.04 -4.69 28.16
CA ASN A 621 -29.72 -4.28 27.70
C ASN A 621 -28.62 -5.20 28.31
N LEU A 622 -27.54 -5.43 27.55
CA LEU A 622 -26.55 -6.47 27.82
C LEU A 622 -25.15 -6.01 27.38
N ILE A 623 -24.11 -6.40 28.11
CA ILE A 623 -22.71 -6.05 27.81
C ILE A 623 -21.84 -7.29 27.70
N ILE A 624 -20.91 -7.28 26.73
CA ILE A 624 -19.96 -8.38 26.48
C ILE A 624 -18.53 -7.84 26.51
N GLY A 625 -17.68 -8.46 27.31
CA GLY A 625 -16.22 -8.28 27.28
C GLY A 625 -15.57 -9.16 26.20
N THR A 626 -14.46 -8.70 25.63
CA THR A 626 -13.71 -9.48 24.62
C THR A 626 -12.20 -9.43 24.88
N TYR A 627 -11.52 -10.52 24.54
CA TYR A 627 -10.06 -10.55 24.48
C TYR A 627 -9.54 -9.67 23.32
N ASP A 628 -10.37 -9.42 22.31
CA ASP A 628 -10.16 -8.46 21.21
C ASP A 628 -10.13 -6.96 21.65
N LYS A 629 -9.87 -6.66 22.92
CA LYS A 629 -9.78 -5.30 23.54
C LYS A 629 -11.06 -4.45 23.51
N LYS A 630 -12.21 -5.03 23.13
CA LYS A 630 -13.49 -4.30 22.99
C LYS A 630 -14.45 -4.64 24.13
N VAL A 631 -15.23 -3.66 24.57
CA VAL A 631 -16.50 -3.87 25.29
C VAL A 631 -17.63 -3.60 24.30
N LEU A 632 -18.56 -4.53 24.20
CA LEU A 632 -19.67 -4.48 23.26
C LEU A 632 -20.97 -4.25 24.03
N TRP A 633 -21.70 -3.19 23.68
CA TRP A 633 -23.03 -2.93 24.20
C TRP A 633 -24.09 -3.50 23.25
N PHE A 634 -25.01 -4.29 23.79
CA PHE A 634 -26.17 -4.84 23.10
C PHE A 634 -27.44 -4.28 23.72
N ASP A 635 -28.22 -3.58 22.91
CA ASP A 635 -29.65 -3.48 23.14
C ASP A 635 -30.31 -4.73 22.54
N LEU A 636 -31.11 -5.46 23.31
CA LEU A 636 -31.63 -6.75 22.87
C LEU A 636 -32.78 -6.62 21.88
N ASP A 637 -33.48 -5.48 21.82
CA ASP A 637 -34.68 -5.29 21.01
C ASP A 637 -34.43 -4.42 19.78
N LEU A 638 -33.40 -3.55 19.79
CA LEU A 638 -32.97 -2.78 18.61
C LEU A 638 -32.39 -3.66 17.50
N GLN A 639 -31.31 -4.41 17.76
CA GLN A 639 -30.59 -5.21 16.74
C GLN A 639 -29.88 -6.45 17.31
N SER A 640 -29.57 -7.42 16.45
CA SER A 640 -28.73 -8.58 16.80
C SER A 640 -27.23 -8.29 16.75
N THR A 641 -26.85 -7.12 16.26
CA THR A 641 -25.49 -6.53 16.23
C THR A 641 -25.30 -5.55 17.40
N PRO A 642 -24.06 -5.30 17.88
CA PRO A 642 -23.82 -4.40 19.00
C PRO A 642 -24.16 -2.96 18.64
N TYR A 643 -24.93 -2.29 19.51
CA TYR A 643 -25.31 -0.88 19.37
C TYR A 643 -24.11 0.07 19.48
N LYS A 644 -23.18 -0.21 20.41
CA LYS A 644 -21.90 0.51 20.53
C LYS A 644 -20.73 -0.45 20.74
N ASN A 645 -19.58 -0.09 20.16
CA ASN A 645 -18.32 -0.81 20.25
C ASN A 645 -17.30 0.09 20.95
N LEU A 646 -16.98 -0.21 22.20
CA LEU A 646 -16.18 0.63 23.08
C LEU A 646 -14.75 0.08 23.16
N ARG A 647 -13.75 0.92 22.89
CA ARG A 647 -12.33 0.56 22.87
C ARG A 647 -11.53 1.46 23.82
N TYR A 648 -11.71 1.24 25.12
CA TYR A 648 -11.06 2.02 26.18
C TYR A 648 -9.90 1.28 26.86
N HIS A 649 -9.58 0.06 26.42
CA HIS A 649 -8.57 -0.82 27.04
C HIS A 649 -7.44 -1.13 26.05
N GLU A 650 -6.21 -1.18 26.56
CA GLU A 650 -5.01 -1.45 25.78
C GLU A 650 -4.73 -2.95 25.67
N LYS A 651 -5.24 -3.75 26.60
CA LYS A 651 -5.15 -5.22 26.60
C LYS A 651 -6.54 -5.87 26.60
N ALA A 652 -6.57 -7.19 26.82
CA ALA A 652 -7.78 -7.99 26.82
C ALA A 652 -8.70 -7.64 28.00
N VAL A 653 -10.00 -7.49 27.71
CA VAL A 653 -11.01 -7.27 28.76
C VAL A 653 -11.31 -8.62 29.42
N ARG A 654 -11.09 -8.73 30.75
CA ARG A 654 -11.26 -9.97 31.52
C ARG A 654 -12.68 -10.15 32.06
N ASN A 655 -13.24 -9.13 32.69
CA ASN A 655 -14.64 -9.13 33.09
C ASN A 655 -15.29 -7.75 32.91
N VAL A 656 -16.62 -7.74 32.84
CA VAL A 656 -17.46 -6.55 32.69
C VAL A 656 -18.69 -6.76 33.57
N LYS A 657 -19.15 -5.73 34.28
CA LYS A 657 -20.28 -5.79 35.21
C LYS A 657 -21.17 -4.54 35.16
N PHE A 658 -22.45 -4.73 35.45
CA PHE A 658 -23.40 -3.67 35.82
C PHE A 658 -23.57 -3.56 37.34
N HIS A 659 -23.81 -2.35 37.82
CA HIS A 659 -24.35 -2.12 39.17
C HIS A 659 -25.85 -2.48 39.21
N GLN A 660 -26.37 -2.91 40.37
CA GLN A 660 -27.75 -3.39 40.53
C GLN A 660 -28.81 -2.32 40.84
N LYS A 661 -28.42 -1.03 40.93
CA LYS A 661 -29.25 0.10 41.39
C LYS A 661 -28.89 1.39 40.65
N TYR A 662 -27.64 1.84 40.79
CA TYR A 662 -27.12 2.98 40.04
C TYR A 662 -26.90 2.63 38.56
N PRO A 663 -27.05 3.59 37.63
CA PRO A 663 -26.77 3.43 36.20
C PRO A 663 -25.24 3.43 35.94
N LEU A 664 -24.53 2.47 36.53
CA LEU A 664 -23.08 2.31 36.40
C LEU A 664 -22.75 0.96 35.77
N MET A 665 -21.74 0.95 34.90
CA MET A 665 -21.05 -0.25 34.45
C MET A 665 -19.54 -0.09 34.65
N ALA A 666 -18.84 -1.22 34.77
CA ALA A 666 -17.39 -1.25 34.83
C ALA A 666 -16.84 -2.35 33.93
N SER A 667 -15.64 -2.13 33.41
CA SER A 667 -14.91 -3.04 32.55
C SER A 667 -13.44 -3.13 32.99
N CYS A 668 -12.91 -4.35 33.06
CA CYS A 668 -11.63 -4.65 33.70
C CYS A 668 -10.69 -5.38 32.72
N SER A 669 -9.40 -5.05 32.76
CA SER A 669 -8.44 -5.44 31.70
C SER A 669 -7.09 -5.90 32.24
N ASP A 670 -6.38 -6.65 31.41
CA ASP A 670 -5.00 -7.10 31.64
C ASP A 670 -3.95 -5.96 31.66
N ASP A 671 -4.34 -4.73 31.31
CA ASP A 671 -3.51 -3.51 31.45
C ASP A 671 -3.55 -2.92 32.88
N GLY A 672 -4.23 -3.59 33.82
CA GLY A 672 -4.32 -3.15 35.22
C GLY A 672 -5.33 -2.03 35.45
N GLN A 673 -6.08 -1.62 34.42
CA GLN A 673 -7.03 -0.52 34.47
C GLN A 673 -8.48 -1.03 34.63
N ILE A 674 -9.32 -0.21 35.29
CA ILE A 674 -10.76 -0.44 35.39
C ILE A 674 -11.46 0.82 34.89
N ASN A 675 -12.19 0.70 33.79
CA ASN A 675 -12.93 1.80 33.20
C ASN A 675 -14.39 1.74 33.69
N ILE A 676 -14.79 2.76 34.44
CA ILE A 676 -16.16 3.01 34.92
C ILE A 676 -16.86 3.92 33.92
N LEU A 677 -18.09 3.53 33.57
CA LEU A 677 -18.95 4.28 32.67
C LEU A 677 -20.33 4.48 33.31
N HIS A 678 -20.90 5.68 33.15
CA HIS A 678 -22.31 5.90 33.40
C HIS A 678 -23.09 5.32 32.22
N ALA A 679 -24.12 4.54 32.53
CA ALA A 679 -24.86 3.71 31.59
C ALA A 679 -26.36 3.83 31.88
N LYS A 680 -26.95 4.96 31.48
CA LYS A 680 -28.38 5.27 31.67
C LYS A 680 -29.19 4.64 30.55
N VAL A 681 -29.92 3.58 30.87
CA VAL A 681 -31.00 3.05 30.04
C VAL A 681 -32.25 3.87 30.33
N HIS A 682 -32.84 4.47 29.29
CA HIS A 682 -34.10 5.19 29.39
C HIS A 682 -35.27 4.21 29.45
N THR A 683 -36.37 4.59 30.10
CA THR A 683 -37.63 3.83 30.12
C THR A 683 -38.39 3.94 28.80
N ASP A 684 -38.13 5.01 28.07
CA ASP A 684 -38.94 5.46 26.95
C ASP A 684 -38.38 4.82 25.67
N MET A 685 -39.20 3.98 25.03
CA MET A 685 -38.78 3.02 24.00
C MET A 685 -38.11 3.64 22.74
N MET A 686 -38.15 4.96 22.61
CA MET A 686 -37.55 5.71 21.50
C MET A 686 -36.16 6.31 21.85
N GLU A 687 -35.80 6.40 23.13
CA GLU A 687 -34.50 6.94 23.56
C GLU A 687 -33.44 5.85 23.77
N ASN A 688 -32.33 5.96 23.02
CA ASN A 688 -31.21 5.04 23.15
C ASN A 688 -30.49 5.17 24.50
N ALA A 689 -29.75 4.13 24.90
CA ALA A 689 -28.94 4.14 26.11
C ALA A 689 -27.78 5.16 26.04
N LEU A 690 -27.75 6.06 27.02
CA LEU A 690 -26.69 7.05 27.22
C LEU A 690 -25.53 6.38 27.98
N ILE A 691 -24.38 6.30 27.32
CA ILE A 691 -23.20 5.54 27.77
C ILE A 691 -22.00 6.49 27.68
N LEU A 692 -21.40 6.81 28.83
CA LEU A 692 -20.37 7.84 28.97
C LEU A 692 -19.22 7.30 29.82
N PRO A 693 -17.94 7.37 29.38
CA PRO A 693 -16.81 7.08 30.25
C PRO A 693 -16.70 8.18 31.32
N VAL A 694 -16.55 7.78 32.59
CA VAL A 694 -16.59 8.71 33.73
C VAL A 694 -15.28 8.71 34.52
N LYS A 695 -14.73 7.53 34.81
CA LYS A 695 -13.47 7.41 35.53
C LYS A 695 -12.69 6.16 35.09
N MET A 696 -11.40 6.37 34.85
CA MET A 696 -10.40 5.32 34.71
C MET A 696 -9.69 5.16 36.06
N LEU A 697 -9.80 3.98 36.66
CA LEU A 697 -9.09 3.61 37.89
C LEU A 697 -7.79 2.88 37.53
N LYS A 698 -6.70 3.24 38.21
CA LYS A 698 -5.36 2.63 38.06
C LYS A 698 -4.79 2.36 39.45
N GLY A 699 -4.18 1.19 39.65
CA GLY A 699 -3.57 0.82 40.93
C GLY A 699 -3.15 -0.65 41.07
N HIS A 700 -3.72 -1.57 40.28
CA HIS A 700 -3.23 -2.95 40.23
C HIS A 700 -1.88 -3.02 39.51
N THR A 701 -0.97 -3.83 40.03
CA THR A 701 0.34 -4.08 39.40
C THR A 701 0.25 -5.25 38.42
N ILE A 702 0.67 -5.05 37.17
CA ILE A 702 0.66 -6.08 36.14
C ILE A 702 1.69 -7.16 36.49
N ARG A 703 1.31 -8.44 36.44
CA ARG A 703 2.20 -9.59 36.65
C ARG A 703 1.96 -10.65 35.58
N GLN A 704 3.03 -11.13 34.93
CA GLN A 704 2.94 -12.11 33.83
C GLN A 704 1.95 -11.66 32.73
N ASP A 705 2.05 -10.39 32.34
CA ASP A 705 1.12 -9.68 31.43
C ASP A 705 -0.36 -9.58 31.85
N LEU A 706 -0.76 -10.21 32.96
CA LEU A 706 -2.10 -10.13 33.56
C LEU A 706 -2.22 -8.92 34.48
N GLY A 707 -3.39 -8.27 34.44
CA GLY A 707 -3.72 -7.10 35.25
C GLY A 707 -4.85 -7.40 36.23
N VAL A 708 -6.03 -6.87 35.97
CA VAL A 708 -7.24 -7.14 36.75
C VAL A 708 -7.97 -8.34 36.15
N LEU A 709 -8.28 -9.34 36.97
CA LEU A 709 -8.83 -10.63 36.54
C LEU A 709 -10.35 -10.73 36.72
N ASP A 710 -10.89 -10.06 37.73
CA ASP A 710 -12.32 -10.04 38.03
C ASP A 710 -12.74 -8.72 38.69
N ILE A 711 -14.03 -8.36 38.56
CA ILE A 711 -14.65 -7.18 39.17
C ILE A 711 -16.08 -7.48 39.60
N GLN A 712 -16.51 -6.89 40.71
CA GLN A 712 -17.86 -7.03 41.23
C GLN A 712 -18.29 -5.72 41.92
N PHE A 713 -19.48 -5.20 41.58
CA PHE A 713 -20.06 -4.07 42.30
C PHE A 713 -20.65 -4.50 43.64
N HIS A 714 -20.61 -3.60 44.63
CA HIS A 714 -21.39 -3.72 45.86
C HIS A 714 -22.90 -3.64 45.54
N PRO A 715 -23.79 -4.43 46.17
CA PRO A 715 -25.20 -4.52 45.75
C PRO A 715 -26.03 -3.24 46.01
N VAL A 716 -25.56 -2.35 46.90
CA VAL A 716 -26.35 -1.20 47.39
C VAL A 716 -25.67 0.16 47.19
N GLN A 717 -24.33 0.21 47.19
CA GLN A 717 -23.53 1.44 47.22
C GLN A 717 -22.71 1.53 45.94
N PRO A 718 -22.36 2.74 45.45
CA PRO A 718 -21.64 2.95 44.18
C PRO A 718 -20.15 2.58 44.29
N TRP A 719 -19.84 1.45 44.92
CA TRP A 719 -18.51 0.93 45.20
C TRP A 719 -18.22 -0.31 44.34
N ILE A 720 -16.96 -0.51 43.98
CA ILE A 720 -16.52 -1.66 43.18
C ILE A 720 -15.33 -2.38 43.82
N PHE A 721 -15.38 -3.70 43.80
CA PHE A 721 -14.29 -4.59 44.19
C PHE A 721 -13.54 -5.08 42.93
N SER A 722 -12.21 -5.19 43.01
CA SER A 722 -11.38 -5.69 41.91
C SER A 722 -10.33 -6.71 42.35
N ALA A 723 -10.20 -7.79 41.57
CA ALA A 723 -9.26 -8.88 41.79
C ALA A 723 -8.01 -8.72 40.92
N GLY A 724 -6.82 -8.67 41.53
CA GLY A 724 -5.56 -8.50 40.80
C GLY A 724 -4.76 -9.80 40.61
N ALA A 725 -3.98 -9.84 39.53
CA ALA A 725 -2.87 -10.79 39.37
C ALA A 725 -1.76 -10.58 40.42
N ASP A 726 -1.75 -9.42 41.09
CA ASP A 726 -0.84 -9.01 42.17
C ASP A 726 -1.17 -9.55 43.57
N HIS A 727 -2.12 -10.49 43.66
CA HIS A 727 -2.55 -11.18 44.89
C HIS A 727 -3.32 -10.26 45.85
N ARG A 728 -3.71 -9.07 45.38
CA ARG A 728 -4.45 -8.06 46.14
C ARG A 728 -5.87 -7.94 45.63
N ILE A 729 -6.73 -7.47 46.53
CA ILE A 729 -8.09 -7.02 46.19
C ILE A 729 -8.18 -5.56 46.60
N PHE A 730 -8.80 -4.73 45.77
CA PHE A 730 -9.09 -3.33 46.11
C PHE A 730 -10.60 -3.08 46.17
N LEU A 731 -11.00 -2.26 47.13
CA LEU A 731 -12.29 -1.57 47.18
C LEU A 731 -12.07 -0.13 46.70
N TRP A 732 -12.87 0.27 45.72
CA TRP A 732 -12.90 1.63 45.19
C TRP A 732 -14.23 2.29 45.49
N THR A 733 -14.18 3.57 45.87
CA THR A 733 -15.31 4.37 46.36
C THR A 733 -15.39 5.76 45.75
#